data_AF-A0A8H6W369-F1
#
_entry.id   AF-A0A8H6W369-F1
#
_cell.length_a   1.000
_cell.length_b   1.000
_cell.length_c   1.000
_cell.angle_alpha   90.00
_cell.angle_beta   90.00
_cell.angle_gamma   90.00
#
_symmetry.space_group_name_H-M   'P 1'
#
loop_
_entity.id
_entity.type
_entity.pdbx_description
1 polymer ?
#
loop_
_entity_poly.entity_id
_entity_poly.type
_entity_poly.pdbx_seq_one_letter_code
_entity_poly.pdbx_strand_id
1 'polypeptide(L)'
;MSLLTTFLTRTNLCFVFAAFVSVQTSRGLVRAGFKNPAHPSQHEPAFPVLAAIELTKLLITAILLRLDHGSQDLSGATIVAEATECSHTDDLPNGKTPPSSSSIYLAVLPAPVLLVLSHALLHFRQHFASESALNSADVFVIIFVALYAHFLLAKTTQSRHLTTAFLLIAAVFLSRRITKLPSYNAAAYSLVFLSVSVVAASQVIVSRLYRLFGNLPIHKLNVFLFSSSFAAYAIAALIFPHPAPPSASLSELPGDSIATMVGLLLHVLGDLLGLAILHRSSAFTLAVLALLSTSLTAPIAHLIFRPPDHFTGFQWLCTMLVVYAALSYLREESDSQSELGLPPLTTTSSRPPRRSLGLILLPIVPFLIILAISPLVPLPPHAPSYRWSHKPEKQPLMPHQYDPSYRLDSSNSTCARRPLPHSSEFVGSGPRPDFHAFDDVLLIVFFSHPRYDINLDGYRETYSQYFPNILFIGPGNREDRGFLHSEDVVVDTYGAAEDWNAGWYQIGGRMAHHMLYTAVKDNPCYAGYLWAPFDAFLNVPRLMQFPQDHIWYYTPFESIRQYVPNPATNNSLETRPPPAKVSTLTPEEYNRKTDAWGKGWDQSLWWWGEKHVGLTACMPAYEMIPAKMRNRLAELTGGPARFVGGSADTLYFPADLRWDMLDVLGTWLQTDCFLEIVVPTTLHLILPPETAMVFIDHWWDVKDATDTGTTFVRDRWAAGSEVDTFHSFHWGDVQEGGFFRPHENIVIELQRLTRDSFKRQNIIPPS
;
A
#
# COMPACT_ATOMS: atom_id res chain seq x y z
N MET A 1 47.99 1.40 12.46
CA MET A 1 47.90 0.09 11.78
C MET A 1 47.96 -1.07 12.78
N SER A 2 49.05 -1.33 13.51
CA SER A 2 49.08 -2.41 14.53
C SER A 2 48.00 -2.28 15.63
N LEU A 3 47.76 -1.08 16.18
CA LEU A 3 46.63 -0.79 17.10
C LEU A 3 45.25 -1.00 16.46
N LEU A 4 45.11 -0.76 15.15
CA LEU A 4 43.87 -0.99 14.41
C LEU A 4 43.67 -2.50 14.18
N THR A 5 44.73 -3.26 13.91
CA THR A 5 44.68 -4.71 13.73
C THR A 5 44.43 -5.44 15.06
N THR A 6 45.00 -5.00 16.18
CA THR A 6 44.70 -5.54 17.52
C THR A 6 43.30 -5.15 18.00
N PHE A 7 42.82 -3.95 17.63
CA PHE A 7 41.42 -3.55 17.85
C PHE A 7 40.47 -4.41 17.01
N LEU A 8 40.77 -4.63 15.71
CA LEU A 8 39.95 -5.44 14.80
C LEU A 8 39.95 -6.95 15.11
N THR A 9 41.00 -7.49 15.74
CA THR A 9 41.07 -8.90 16.15
C THR A 9 40.54 -9.18 17.56
N ARG A 10 40.42 -8.15 18.43
CA ARG A 10 39.86 -8.29 19.79
C ARG A 10 38.48 -7.69 20.00
N THR A 11 37.98 -6.80 19.13
CA THR A 11 36.65 -6.20 19.29
C THR A 11 35.60 -6.78 18.34
N ASN A 12 34.38 -6.75 18.87
CA ASN A 12 33.10 -7.28 18.39
C ASN A 12 32.64 -6.80 16.97
N LEU A 13 33.51 -6.53 16.00
CA LEU A 13 33.10 -6.05 14.67
C LEU A 13 32.36 -7.12 13.84
N CYS A 14 32.74 -8.40 13.95
CA CYS A 14 31.95 -9.50 13.39
C CYS A 14 30.52 -9.55 13.99
N PHE A 15 30.36 -9.13 15.24
CA PHE A 15 29.04 -9.04 15.89
C PHE A 15 28.23 -7.85 15.36
N VAL A 16 28.86 -6.71 15.08
CA VAL A 16 28.19 -5.55 14.47
C VAL A 16 27.74 -5.88 13.04
N PHE A 17 28.57 -6.60 12.27
CA PHE A 17 28.22 -7.03 10.90
C PHE A 17 27.10 -8.09 10.89
N ALA A 18 27.13 -9.08 11.78
CA ALA A 18 26.05 -10.07 11.90
C ALA A 18 24.73 -9.45 12.41
N ALA A 19 24.78 -8.50 13.36
CA ALA A 19 23.62 -7.74 13.82
C ALA A 19 23.09 -6.78 12.73
N PHE A 20 23.96 -6.24 11.89
CA PHE A 20 23.60 -5.42 10.73
C PHE A 20 22.84 -6.24 9.68
N VAL A 21 23.35 -7.42 9.35
CA VAL A 21 22.69 -8.34 8.41
C VAL A 21 21.35 -8.80 8.97
N SER A 22 21.26 -9.22 10.24
CA SER A 22 20.00 -9.70 10.84
C SER A 22 18.87 -8.65 10.89
N VAL A 23 19.19 -7.39 11.22
CA VAL A 23 18.22 -6.27 11.21
C VAL A 23 17.77 -5.93 9.78
N GLN A 24 18.67 -6.02 8.79
CA GLN A 24 18.32 -5.81 7.39
C GLN A 24 17.47 -6.95 6.81
N THR A 25 17.76 -8.19 7.20
CA THR A 25 17.03 -9.33 6.63
C THR A 25 15.68 -9.57 7.28
N SER A 26 15.49 -9.23 8.56
CA SER A 26 14.14 -9.20 9.17
C SER A 26 13.24 -8.14 8.54
N ARG A 27 13.80 -6.99 8.14
CA ARG A 27 13.08 -5.96 7.36
C ARG A 27 12.89 -6.37 5.90
N GLY A 28 13.86 -7.06 5.30
CA GLY A 28 13.85 -7.56 3.93
C GLY A 28 12.90 -8.73 3.70
N LEU A 29 12.80 -9.68 4.64
CA LEU A 29 11.82 -10.77 4.68
C LEU A 29 10.38 -10.26 4.73
N VAL A 30 10.16 -9.22 5.53
CA VAL A 30 8.85 -8.56 5.64
C VAL A 30 8.55 -7.75 4.37
N ARG A 31 9.56 -7.27 3.63
CA ARG A 31 9.31 -6.71 2.29
C ARG A 31 9.14 -7.77 1.21
N ALA A 32 9.83 -8.91 1.30
CA ALA A 32 9.80 -9.97 0.28
C ALA A 32 8.60 -10.90 0.41
N GLY A 33 8.19 -11.27 1.63
CA GLY A 33 6.95 -12.02 1.90
C GLY A 33 5.67 -11.21 1.76
N PHE A 34 5.79 -9.87 1.67
CA PHE A 34 4.65 -8.95 1.50
C PHE A 34 4.77 -8.11 0.21
N LYS A 35 5.58 -8.56 -0.76
CA LYS A 35 5.89 -7.82 -1.99
C LYS A 35 4.73 -7.72 -2.98
N ASN A 36 3.52 -8.11 -2.57
CA ASN A 36 2.30 -7.85 -3.31
C ASN A 36 1.21 -7.30 -2.37
N PRO A 37 1.08 -5.97 -2.22
CA PRO A 37 0.06 -5.36 -1.36
C PRO A 37 -1.37 -5.42 -1.95
N ALA A 38 -1.57 -6.13 -3.07
CA ALA A 38 -2.86 -6.21 -3.77
C ALA A 38 -3.99 -6.92 -2.98
N HIS A 39 -3.69 -7.61 -1.88
CA HIS A 39 -4.71 -8.34 -1.10
C HIS A 39 -4.43 -8.40 0.41
N PRO A 40 -5.16 -7.66 1.27
CA PRO A 40 -5.03 -7.77 2.74
C PRO A 40 -5.61 -9.07 3.34
N SER A 41 -6.12 -9.99 2.51
CA SER A 41 -6.65 -11.30 2.93
C SER A 41 -5.76 -12.50 2.57
N GLN A 42 -4.60 -12.28 1.95
CA GLN A 42 -3.59 -13.31 1.69
C GLN A 42 -2.35 -13.14 2.57
N HIS A 43 -2.55 -12.88 3.85
CA HIS A 43 -1.45 -13.02 4.80
C HIS A 43 -1.34 -14.48 5.20
N GLU A 44 -0.18 -15.08 4.92
CA GLU A 44 0.17 -16.38 5.49
C GLU A 44 -0.03 -16.32 7.01
N PRO A 45 -0.55 -17.38 7.63
CA PRO A 45 -0.66 -17.42 9.09
C PRO A 45 0.73 -17.21 9.69
N ALA A 46 0.92 -16.11 10.42
CA ALA A 46 2.22 -15.74 10.98
C ALA A 46 2.71 -16.72 12.07
N PHE A 47 1.79 -17.44 12.70
CA PHE A 47 2.12 -18.40 13.76
C PHE A 47 2.96 -19.60 13.25
N PRO A 48 2.61 -20.26 12.12
CA PRO A 48 3.47 -21.25 11.46
C PRO A 48 4.89 -20.78 11.16
N VAL A 49 5.07 -19.56 10.65
CA VAL A 49 6.41 -19.01 10.36
C VAL A 49 7.21 -18.79 11.65
N LEU A 50 6.58 -18.22 12.67
CA LEU A 50 7.20 -18.02 14.00
C LEU A 50 7.54 -19.36 14.68
N ALA A 51 6.68 -20.37 14.57
CA ALA A 51 6.95 -21.71 15.05
C ALA A 51 8.11 -22.38 14.30
N ALA A 52 8.21 -22.17 12.99
CA ALA A 52 9.33 -22.65 12.19
C ALA A 52 10.66 -21.97 12.60
N ILE A 53 10.65 -20.66 12.92
CA ILE A 53 11.81 -19.95 13.45
C ILE A 53 12.28 -20.57 14.78
N GLU A 54 11.37 -20.79 15.74
CA GLU A 54 11.72 -21.40 17.03
C GLU A 54 12.19 -22.84 16.89
N LEU A 55 11.58 -23.63 16.01
CA LEU A 55 12.03 -24.98 15.70
C LEU A 55 13.45 -24.97 15.09
N THR A 56 13.74 -24.03 14.19
CA THR A 56 15.07 -23.88 13.59
C THR A 56 16.13 -23.50 14.64
N LYS A 57 15.80 -22.57 15.56
CA LYS A 57 16.67 -22.23 16.71
C LYS A 57 16.95 -23.45 17.58
N LEU A 58 15.92 -24.24 17.88
CA LEU A 58 16.03 -25.45 18.68
C LEU A 58 16.96 -26.48 18.00
N LEU A 59 16.77 -26.72 16.70
CA LEU A 59 17.59 -27.65 15.92
C LEU A 59 19.06 -27.23 15.87
N ILE A 60 19.35 -25.96 15.58
CA ILE A 60 20.73 -25.45 15.55
C ILE A 60 21.38 -25.58 16.93
N THR A 61 20.66 -25.25 18.01
CA THR A 61 21.19 -25.36 19.37
C THR A 61 21.45 -26.81 19.76
N ALA A 62 20.56 -27.74 19.36
CA ALA A 62 20.74 -29.18 19.57
C ALA A 62 21.95 -29.75 18.80
N ILE A 63 22.20 -29.25 17.57
CA ILE A 63 23.39 -29.62 16.79
C ILE A 63 24.67 -29.13 17.51
N LEU A 64 24.69 -27.89 17.98
CA LEU A 64 25.83 -27.34 18.73
C LEU A 64 26.11 -28.14 20.02
N LEU A 65 25.04 -28.54 20.71
CA LEU A 65 25.07 -29.44 21.86
C LEU A 65 25.74 -30.78 21.54
N ARG A 66 25.36 -31.40 20.43
CA ARG A 66 25.91 -32.69 19.99
C ARG A 66 27.39 -32.59 19.59
N LEU A 67 27.80 -31.46 19.02
CA LEU A 67 29.21 -31.20 18.69
C LEU A 67 30.07 -31.02 19.95
N ASP A 68 29.53 -30.44 21.01
CA ASP A 68 30.25 -30.19 22.27
C ASP A 68 30.47 -31.49 23.09
N HIS A 69 29.54 -32.43 23.03
CA HIS A 69 29.59 -33.67 23.83
C HIS A 69 30.33 -34.86 23.18
N GLY A 70 30.82 -34.72 21.94
CA GLY A 70 31.32 -35.87 21.18
C GLY A 70 30.17 -36.87 20.87
N SER A 71 30.40 -37.81 19.96
CA SER A 71 29.34 -38.63 19.34
C SER A 71 28.67 -39.69 20.23
N GLN A 72 28.44 -39.43 21.51
CA GLN A 72 27.63 -40.33 22.35
C GLN A 72 26.13 -40.12 22.06
N ASP A 73 25.38 -41.23 21.99
CA ASP A 73 23.97 -41.28 21.58
C ASP A 73 23.05 -40.53 22.56
N LEU A 74 22.82 -39.24 22.27
CA LEU A 74 21.79 -38.44 22.93
C LEU A 74 20.46 -38.61 22.19
N SER A 75 19.53 -39.36 22.80
CA SER A 75 18.13 -39.37 22.37
C SER A 75 17.44 -38.06 22.83
N GLY A 76 16.57 -37.48 22.01
CA GLY A 76 15.88 -36.22 22.34
C GLY A 76 15.01 -36.30 23.62
N ALA A 77 14.57 -37.49 24.00
CA ALA A 77 13.85 -37.73 25.25
C ALA A 77 14.76 -37.59 26.50
N THR A 78 16.05 -37.91 26.37
CA THR A 78 17.04 -37.83 27.45
C THR A 78 17.35 -36.38 27.84
N ILE A 79 17.36 -35.45 26.87
CA ILE A 79 17.66 -34.02 27.11
C ILE A 79 16.57 -33.33 27.94
N VAL A 80 15.30 -33.66 27.68
CA VAL A 80 14.16 -33.13 28.46
C VAL A 80 14.11 -33.77 29.84
N ALA A 81 14.39 -35.08 29.93
CA ALA A 81 14.45 -35.81 31.19
C ALA A 81 15.57 -35.30 32.11
N GLU A 82 16.80 -35.10 31.59
CA GLU A 82 17.94 -34.56 32.35
C GLU A 82 17.69 -33.13 32.86
N ALA A 83 16.99 -32.29 32.08
CA ALA A 83 16.62 -30.94 32.51
C ALA A 83 15.64 -30.93 33.69
N THR A 84 14.78 -31.95 33.79
CA THR A 84 13.88 -32.17 34.94
C THR A 84 14.56 -32.89 36.12
N GLU A 85 15.58 -33.72 35.86
CA GLU A 85 16.31 -34.49 36.87
C GLU A 85 17.30 -33.65 37.69
N CYS A 86 17.70 -32.46 37.22
CA CYS A 86 18.47 -31.48 37.99
C CYS A 86 17.80 -30.98 39.30
N SER A 87 16.58 -31.43 39.63
CA SER A 87 15.94 -31.14 40.93
C SER A 87 16.22 -32.19 42.02
N HIS A 88 16.84 -33.31 41.67
CA HIS A 88 17.19 -34.40 42.60
C HIS A 88 18.69 -34.72 42.51
N THR A 89 19.51 -33.97 43.24
CA THR A 89 20.90 -34.36 43.51
C THR A 89 21.16 -34.28 45.00
N ASP A 90 21.25 -35.43 45.66
CA ASP A 90 21.50 -35.58 47.10
C ASP A 90 22.98 -35.35 47.50
N ASP A 91 23.89 -35.12 46.55
CA ASP A 91 25.32 -34.91 46.82
C ASP A 91 25.80 -33.53 46.36
N LEU A 92 25.42 -32.47 47.08
CA LEU A 92 26.11 -31.18 47.02
C LEU A 92 27.03 -31.03 48.24
N PRO A 93 28.36 -31.08 48.06
CA PRO A 93 29.28 -30.81 49.16
C PRO A 93 29.15 -29.32 49.52
N ASN A 94 28.91 -29.05 50.81
CA ASN A 94 28.82 -27.72 51.47
C ASN A 94 27.43 -27.13 51.74
N GLY A 95 26.44 -27.93 52.14
CA GLY A 95 25.33 -27.47 53.00
C GLY A 95 24.47 -26.31 52.48
N LYS A 96 24.53 -25.99 51.18
CA LYS A 96 23.64 -25.03 50.54
C LYS A 96 22.39 -25.77 50.13
N THR A 97 21.28 -25.48 50.78
CA THR A 97 19.97 -25.95 50.34
C THR A 97 19.74 -25.49 48.90
N PRO A 98 19.41 -26.40 47.97
CA PRO A 98 19.06 -26.01 46.62
C PRO A 98 17.90 -25.00 46.68
N PRO A 99 17.89 -23.97 45.81
CA PRO A 99 16.73 -23.09 45.71
C PRO A 99 15.50 -23.96 45.52
N SER A 100 14.46 -23.74 46.34
CA SER A 100 13.23 -24.53 46.25
C SER A 100 12.75 -24.57 44.80
N SER A 101 12.32 -25.74 44.32
CA SER A 101 11.80 -25.93 42.96
C SER A 101 10.77 -24.85 42.60
N SER A 102 9.93 -24.44 43.56
CA SER A 102 9.00 -23.32 43.45
C SER A 102 9.63 -21.96 43.07
N SER A 103 10.82 -21.64 43.57
CA SER A 103 11.54 -20.40 43.25
C SER A 103 12.12 -20.40 41.83
N ILE A 104 12.52 -21.57 41.34
CA ILE A 104 12.97 -21.77 39.94
C ILE A 104 11.78 -21.57 39.00
N TYR A 105 10.67 -22.27 39.24
CA TYR A 105 9.47 -22.13 38.40
C TYR A 105 8.94 -20.69 38.35
N LEU A 106 8.91 -19.98 39.50
CA LEU A 106 8.48 -18.57 39.55
C LEU A 106 9.39 -17.59 38.81
N ALA A 107 10.69 -17.88 38.70
CA ALA A 107 11.64 -17.06 37.94
C ALA A 107 11.63 -17.38 36.44
N VAL A 108 11.25 -18.61 36.09
CA VAL A 108 11.43 -19.17 34.75
C VAL A 108 10.16 -19.08 33.89
N LEU A 109 8.97 -19.25 34.46
CA LEU A 109 7.68 -19.15 33.74
C LEU A 109 7.40 -17.79 33.07
N PRO A 110 7.81 -16.63 33.63
CA PRO A 110 7.52 -15.35 32.99
C PRO A 110 8.28 -15.11 31.67
N ALA A 111 9.47 -15.70 31.49
CA ALA A 111 10.31 -15.39 30.34
C ALA A 111 9.73 -15.90 29.01
N PRO A 112 9.27 -17.16 28.88
CA PRO A 112 8.63 -17.65 27.65
C PRO A 112 7.31 -16.93 27.35
N VAL A 113 6.51 -16.62 28.37
CA VAL A 113 5.24 -15.90 28.21
C VAL A 113 5.49 -14.49 27.69
N LEU A 114 6.47 -13.78 28.26
CA LEU A 114 6.85 -12.45 27.78
C LEU A 114 7.48 -12.50 26.38
N LEU A 115 8.18 -13.58 26.03
CA LEU A 115 8.73 -13.77 24.69
C LEU A 115 7.61 -13.98 23.66
N VAL A 116 6.60 -14.81 23.97
CA VAL A 116 5.46 -14.99 23.08
C VAL A 116 4.61 -13.72 23.00
N LEU A 117 4.40 -13.04 24.13
CA LEU A 117 3.70 -11.76 24.14
C LEU A 117 4.46 -10.70 23.34
N SER A 118 5.80 -10.66 23.40
CA SER A 118 6.58 -9.69 22.61
C SER A 118 6.42 -9.93 21.11
N HIS A 119 6.39 -11.19 20.67
CA HIS A 119 6.26 -11.51 19.25
C HIS A 119 4.81 -11.38 18.75
N ALA A 120 3.82 -11.75 19.55
CA ALA A 120 2.42 -11.48 19.24
C ALA A 120 2.19 -9.97 19.10
N LEU A 121 2.70 -9.17 20.06
CA LEU A 121 2.63 -7.72 19.98
C LEU A 121 3.45 -7.17 18.81
N LEU A 122 4.59 -7.76 18.43
CA LEU A 122 5.37 -7.36 17.25
C LEU A 122 4.58 -7.60 15.95
N HIS A 123 3.86 -8.72 15.85
CA HIS A 123 3.00 -9.02 14.73
C HIS A 123 1.83 -8.03 14.63
N PHE A 124 1.15 -7.76 15.76
CA PHE A 124 0.13 -6.71 15.82
C PHE A 124 0.71 -5.32 15.50
N ARG A 125 1.92 -5.01 15.98
CA ARG A 125 2.64 -3.76 15.71
C ARG A 125 2.83 -3.55 14.20
N GLN A 126 3.14 -4.60 13.44
CA GLN A 126 3.30 -4.54 11.98
C GLN A 126 1.99 -4.28 11.23
N HIS A 127 0.85 -4.73 11.76
CA HIS A 127 -0.46 -4.54 11.13
C HIS A 127 -1.06 -3.14 11.35
N PHE A 128 -0.73 -2.51 12.48
CA PHE A 128 -1.42 -1.28 12.93
C PHE A 128 -0.53 -0.04 12.98
N ALA A 129 0.79 -0.16 12.84
CA ALA A 129 1.70 0.97 12.93
C ALA A 129 2.42 1.23 11.60
N SER A 130 2.49 2.49 11.19
CA SER A 130 3.29 2.85 10.01
C SER A 130 4.77 2.61 10.22
N GLU A 131 5.50 2.51 9.11
CA GLU A 131 6.95 2.33 9.11
C GLU A 131 7.67 3.39 9.95
N SER A 132 7.18 4.63 9.97
CA SER A 132 7.72 5.70 10.83
C SER A 132 7.53 5.44 12.33
N ALA A 133 6.34 4.98 12.74
CA ALA A 133 6.03 4.66 14.13
C ALA A 133 6.84 3.45 14.59
N LEU A 134 6.94 2.41 13.73
CA LEU A 134 7.83 1.27 13.93
C LEU A 134 9.28 1.74 14.12
N ASN A 135 9.80 2.57 13.23
CA ASN A 135 11.15 3.07 13.33
C ASN A 135 11.39 3.93 14.59
N SER A 136 10.40 4.66 15.08
CA SER A 136 10.55 5.42 16.33
C SER A 136 10.57 4.52 17.58
N ALA A 137 9.86 3.39 17.55
CA ALA A 137 9.66 2.57 18.74
C ALA A 137 10.93 1.89 19.26
N ASP A 138 11.83 1.50 18.36
CA ASP A 138 13.08 0.80 18.70
C ASP A 138 13.97 1.67 19.62
N VAL A 139 13.85 2.99 19.53
CA VAL A 139 14.57 3.96 20.38
C VAL A 139 14.14 3.85 21.84
N PHE A 140 12.90 3.47 22.11
CA PHE A 140 12.41 3.35 23.47
C PHE A 140 12.85 2.05 24.16
N VAL A 141 13.36 1.04 23.42
CA VAL A 141 13.86 -0.22 24.01
C VAL A 141 14.96 0.08 25.05
N ILE A 142 15.93 0.94 24.72
CA ILE A 142 17.04 1.24 25.64
C ILE A 142 16.57 1.93 26.94
N ILE A 143 15.54 2.78 26.85
CA ILE A 143 14.94 3.46 28.01
C ILE A 143 14.31 2.40 28.92
N PHE A 144 13.45 1.55 28.36
CA PHE A 144 12.78 0.51 29.13
C PHE A 144 13.77 -0.50 29.69
N VAL A 145 14.81 -0.90 28.95
CA VAL A 145 15.88 -1.78 29.45
C VAL A 145 16.59 -1.14 30.64
N ALA A 146 16.92 0.15 30.59
CA ALA A 146 17.55 0.86 31.70
C ALA A 146 16.63 0.91 32.93
N LEU A 147 15.34 1.22 32.74
CA LEU A 147 14.33 1.22 33.80
C LEU A 147 14.17 -0.17 34.43
N TYR A 148 13.97 -1.21 33.61
CA TYR A 148 13.82 -2.57 34.08
C TYR A 148 15.09 -3.09 34.76
N ALA A 149 16.27 -2.80 34.23
CA ALA A 149 17.52 -3.17 34.89
C ALA A 149 17.64 -2.52 36.27
N HIS A 150 17.26 -1.24 36.39
CA HIS A 150 17.24 -0.53 37.67
C HIS A 150 16.30 -1.19 38.68
N PHE A 151 15.04 -1.42 38.29
CA PHE A 151 14.02 -1.95 39.20
C PHE A 151 14.17 -3.45 39.50
N LEU A 152 14.53 -4.25 38.50
CA LEU A 152 14.55 -5.72 38.60
C LEU A 152 15.86 -6.27 39.12
N LEU A 153 16.99 -5.68 38.73
CA LEU A 153 18.32 -6.15 39.11
C LEU A 153 18.89 -5.38 40.30
N ALA A 154 18.20 -4.33 40.78
CA ALA A 154 18.66 -3.44 41.83
C ALA A 154 20.07 -2.89 41.59
N LYS A 155 20.51 -2.84 40.32
CA LYS A 155 21.77 -2.20 39.94
C LYS A 155 21.53 -0.70 39.93
N THR A 156 22.34 0.03 40.69
CA THR A 156 22.44 1.48 40.53
C THR A 156 22.96 1.73 39.12
N THR A 157 22.08 2.22 38.26
CA THR A 157 22.46 2.70 36.93
C THR A 157 23.41 3.87 37.15
N GLN A 158 24.67 3.72 36.77
CA GLN A 158 25.62 4.83 36.83
C GLN A 158 25.07 5.98 35.99
N SER A 159 25.18 7.21 36.48
CA SER A 159 24.66 8.41 35.79
C SER A 159 25.15 8.50 34.35
N ARG A 160 26.35 8.00 34.09
CA ARG A 160 26.97 7.92 32.75
C ARG A 160 26.22 7.01 31.78
N HIS A 161 25.68 5.87 32.23
CA HIS A 161 24.88 4.99 31.36
C HIS A 161 23.58 5.68 30.91
N LEU A 162 22.98 6.50 31.77
CA LEU A 162 21.81 7.32 31.42
C LEU A 162 22.20 8.40 30.40
N THR A 163 23.32 9.08 30.60
CA THR A 163 23.84 10.07 29.63
C THR A 163 24.06 9.43 28.25
N THR A 164 24.68 8.26 28.19
CA THR A 164 24.88 7.53 26.93
C THR A 164 23.55 7.13 26.31
N ALA A 165 22.58 6.64 27.10
CA ALA A 165 21.25 6.33 26.59
C ALA A 165 20.59 7.56 25.98
N PHE A 166 20.59 8.70 26.67
CA PHE A 166 20.02 9.96 26.17
C PHE A 166 20.69 10.43 24.88
N LEU A 167 22.02 10.36 24.80
CA LEU A 167 22.76 10.73 23.59
C LEU A 167 22.42 9.81 22.41
N LEU A 168 22.34 8.50 22.64
CA LEU A 168 21.93 7.54 21.61
C LEU A 168 20.49 7.82 21.13
N ILE A 169 19.56 8.04 22.06
CA ILE A 169 18.16 8.35 21.77
C ILE A 169 18.06 9.61 20.92
N ALA A 170 18.67 10.71 21.37
CA ALA A 170 18.62 11.99 20.67
C ALA A 170 19.21 11.87 19.26
N ALA A 171 20.37 11.23 19.12
CA ALA A 171 21.02 11.05 17.82
C ALA A 171 20.19 10.19 16.85
N VAL A 172 19.50 9.15 17.35
CA VAL A 172 18.59 8.35 16.50
C VAL A 172 17.34 9.13 16.10
N PHE A 173 16.72 9.88 17.02
CA PHE A 173 15.58 10.75 16.69
C PHE A 173 15.94 11.79 15.62
N LEU A 174 17.11 12.42 15.76
CA LEU A 174 17.60 13.43 14.82
C LEU A 174 17.96 12.82 13.46
N SER A 175 18.64 11.66 13.42
CA SER A 175 19.01 10.99 12.15
C SER A 175 17.78 10.56 11.33
N ARG A 176 16.69 10.19 12.00
CA ARG A 176 15.46 9.72 11.35
C ARG A 176 14.49 10.84 10.97
N ARG A 177 14.84 12.12 11.24
CA ARG A 177 13.99 13.30 10.95
C ARG A 177 12.52 13.08 11.32
N ILE A 178 12.26 12.51 12.49
CA ILE A 178 10.90 12.33 13.01
C ILE A 178 10.37 13.73 13.40
N THR A 179 9.98 14.50 12.40
CA THR A 179 9.52 15.90 12.51
C THR A 179 8.01 15.98 12.54
N LYS A 180 7.33 14.94 12.05
CA LYS A 180 5.89 14.75 12.19
C LYS A 180 5.65 13.33 12.70
N LEU A 181 5.24 13.22 13.98
CA LEU A 181 4.54 12.02 14.43
C LEU A 181 3.20 12.05 13.69
N PRO A 182 2.90 11.06 12.83
CA PRO A 182 1.63 11.10 12.12
C PRO A 182 0.50 11.03 13.16
N SER A 183 -0.62 11.69 12.88
CA SER A 183 -1.77 11.74 13.79
C SER A 183 -2.45 10.37 13.88
N TYR A 184 -1.85 9.43 14.61
CA TYR A 184 -2.44 8.11 14.84
C TYR A 184 -3.31 8.08 16.08
N ASN A 185 -4.24 7.13 16.07
CA ASN A 185 -4.99 6.72 17.24
C ASN A 185 -4.03 6.39 18.40
N ALA A 186 -4.27 6.99 19.56
CA ALA A 186 -3.51 6.73 20.79
C ALA A 186 -3.40 5.24 21.13
N ALA A 187 -4.37 4.42 20.72
CA ALA A 187 -4.33 2.96 20.88
C ALA A 187 -3.16 2.31 20.12
N ALA A 188 -2.87 2.74 18.89
CA ALA A 188 -1.77 2.21 18.09
C ALA A 188 -0.42 2.53 18.73
N TYR A 189 -0.23 3.78 19.17
CA TYR A 189 0.96 4.16 19.94
C TYR A 189 1.07 3.37 21.24
N SER A 190 -0.02 3.23 21.99
CA SER A 190 -0.02 2.46 23.25
C SER A 190 0.39 1.00 23.04
N LEU A 191 -0.09 0.37 21.96
CA LEU A 191 0.28 -0.98 21.59
C LEU A 191 1.76 -1.08 21.19
N VAL A 192 2.24 -0.12 20.40
CA VAL A 192 3.66 -0.02 20.02
C VAL A 192 4.54 0.12 21.27
N PHE A 193 4.21 1.04 22.18
CA PHE A 193 4.92 1.22 23.44
C PHE A 193 4.89 -0.03 24.30
N LEU A 194 3.72 -0.68 24.43
CA LEU A 194 3.60 -1.95 25.16
C LEU A 194 4.50 -3.02 24.55
N SER A 195 4.52 -3.17 23.22
CA SER A 195 5.38 -4.14 22.53
C SER A 195 6.86 -3.93 22.87
N VAL A 196 7.33 -2.68 22.81
CA VAL A 196 8.72 -2.30 23.12
C VAL A 196 9.04 -2.57 24.60
N SER A 197 8.11 -2.25 25.48
CA SER A 197 8.21 -2.49 26.92
C SER A 197 8.38 -3.98 27.22
N VAL A 198 7.57 -4.85 26.58
CA VAL A 198 7.65 -6.30 26.75
C VAL A 198 8.97 -6.86 26.21
N VAL A 199 9.47 -6.39 25.06
CA VAL A 199 10.79 -6.75 24.53
C VAL A 199 11.91 -6.36 25.49
N ALA A 200 11.88 -5.15 26.04
CA ALA A 200 12.88 -4.70 27.00
C ALA A 200 12.85 -5.53 28.30
N ALA A 201 11.66 -5.86 28.79
CA ALA A 201 11.49 -6.70 29.98
C ALA A 201 12.04 -8.12 29.74
N SER A 202 11.75 -8.73 28.59
CA SER A 202 12.23 -10.08 28.26
C SER A 202 13.76 -10.13 28.19
N GLN A 203 14.40 -9.13 27.59
CA GLN A 203 15.87 -9.02 27.55
C GLN A 203 16.49 -8.95 28.95
N VAL A 204 15.93 -8.13 29.85
CA VAL A 204 16.42 -8.00 31.23
C VAL A 204 16.21 -9.29 32.03
N ILE A 205 15.07 -9.97 31.85
CA ILE A 205 14.77 -11.24 32.51
C ILE A 205 15.70 -12.34 32.01
N VAL A 206 15.90 -12.46 30.70
CA VAL A 206 16.83 -13.45 30.12
C VAL A 206 18.27 -13.19 30.59
N SER A 207 18.72 -11.93 30.61
CA SER A 207 20.03 -11.57 31.17
C SER A 207 20.14 -11.96 32.65
N ARG A 208 19.06 -11.83 33.42
CA ARG A 208 19.01 -12.29 34.82
C ARG A 208 19.09 -13.81 34.91
N LEU A 209 18.37 -14.54 34.06
CA LEU A 209 18.38 -16.00 34.03
C LEU A 209 19.79 -16.52 33.75
N TYR A 210 20.49 -15.98 32.75
CA TYR A 210 21.89 -16.36 32.50
C TYR A 210 22.79 -16.14 33.71
N ARG A 211 22.58 -15.06 34.48
CA ARG A 211 23.37 -14.81 35.70
C ARG A 211 22.99 -15.74 36.87
N LEU A 212 21.71 -16.06 37.01
CA LEU A 212 21.23 -16.96 38.07
C LEU A 212 21.67 -18.40 37.81
N PHE A 213 21.67 -18.81 36.54
CA PHE A 213 22.04 -20.15 36.09
C PHE A 213 23.43 -20.18 35.43
N GLY A 214 24.33 -19.28 35.82
CA GLY A 214 25.65 -19.15 35.16
C GLY A 214 26.54 -20.39 35.22
N ASN A 215 26.20 -21.37 36.06
CA ASN A 215 26.86 -22.67 36.12
C ASN A 215 26.36 -23.66 35.05
N LEU A 216 25.21 -23.41 34.43
CA LEU A 216 24.70 -24.23 33.35
C LEU A 216 25.35 -23.81 32.02
N PRO A 217 25.71 -24.76 31.15
CA PRO A 217 26.12 -24.45 29.79
C PRO A 217 25.06 -23.62 29.06
N ILE A 218 25.48 -22.57 28.35
CA ILE A 218 24.61 -21.62 27.64
C ILE A 218 23.60 -22.33 26.72
N HIS A 219 24.04 -23.40 26.05
CA HIS A 219 23.21 -24.15 25.11
C HIS A 219 22.04 -24.85 25.82
N LYS A 220 22.20 -25.31 27.08
CA LYS A 220 21.11 -25.96 27.84
C LYS A 220 20.03 -24.94 28.18
N LEU A 221 20.45 -23.74 28.58
CA LEU A 221 19.50 -22.65 28.85
C LEU A 221 18.81 -22.17 27.57
N ASN A 222 19.51 -22.13 26.45
CA ASN A 222 18.93 -21.78 25.14
C ASN A 222 17.89 -22.81 24.69
N VAL A 223 18.20 -24.11 24.77
CA VAL A 223 17.23 -25.18 24.47
C VAL A 223 15.97 -25.00 25.32
N PHE A 224 16.15 -24.78 26.62
CA PHE A 224 15.02 -24.55 27.53
C PHE A 224 14.17 -23.33 27.10
N LEU A 225 14.80 -22.20 26.78
CA LEU A 225 14.11 -20.98 26.34
C LEU A 225 13.35 -21.20 25.02
N PHE A 226 13.98 -21.85 24.04
CA PHE A 226 13.37 -22.11 22.73
C PHE A 226 12.26 -23.16 22.79
N SER A 227 12.44 -24.25 23.53
CA SER A 227 11.38 -25.25 23.74
C SER A 227 10.16 -24.63 24.41
N SER A 228 10.36 -23.79 25.42
CA SER A 228 9.28 -23.11 26.11
C SER A 228 8.56 -22.09 25.20
N SER A 229 9.31 -21.38 24.36
CA SER A 229 8.77 -20.42 23.41
C SER A 229 7.97 -21.12 22.31
N PHE A 230 8.52 -22.19 21.74
CA PHE A 230 7.83 -23.05 20.77
C PHE A 230 6.51 -23.59 21.32
N ALA A 231 6.53 -24.13 22.56
CA ALA A 231 5.31 -24.62 23.21
C ALA A 231 4.26 -23.51 23.37
N ALA A 232 4.68 -22.32 23.80
CA ALA A 232 3.77 -21.20 23.97
C ALA A 232 3.21 -20.68 22.62
N TYR A 233 3.99 -20.72 21.53
CA TYR A 233 3.47 -20.45 20.18
C TYR A 233 2.50 -21.51 19.68
N ALA A 234 2.78 -22.79 19.91
CA ALA A 234 1.87 -23.86 19.55
C ALA A 234 0.53 -23.70 20.29
N ILE A 235 0.57 -23.37 21.58
CA ILE A 235 -0.62 -23.06 22.37
C ILE A 235 -1.35 -21.83 21.82
N ALA A 236 -0.63 -20.75 21.49
CA ALA A 236 -1.24 -19.56 20.91
C ALA A 236 -1.91 -19.85 19.55
N ALA A 237 -1.28 -20.66 18.70
CA ALA A 237 -1.85 -21.09 17.42
C ALA A 237 -3.11 -21.94 17.60
N LEU A 238 -3.19 -22.74 18.67
CA LEU A 238 -4.39 -23.51 19.03
C LEU A 238 -5.51 -22.63 19.60
N ILE A 239 -5.18 -21.63 20.41
CA ILE A 239 -6.16 -20.73 21.06
C ILE A 239 -6.72 -19.71 20.08
N PHE A 240 -5.89 -19.23 19.16
CA PHE A 240 -6.26 -18.27 18.13
C PHE A 240 -6.21 -18.95 16.76
N PRO A 241 -7.11 -19.93 16.50
CA PRO A 241 -7.12 -20.63 15.23
C PRO A 241 -7.44 -19.62 14.13
N HIS A 242 -6.45 -19.27 13.33
CA HIS A 242 -6.68 -18.53 12.11
C HIS A 242 -7.51 -19.43 11.19
N PRO A 243 -8.57 -18.93 10.52
CA PRO A 243 -9.25 -19.67 9.48
C PRO A 243 -8.28 -19.84 8.30
N ALA A 244 -7.44 -20.88 8.36
CA ALA A 244 -6.57 -21.23 7.26
C ALA A 244 -7.46 -21.70 6.10
N PRO A 245 -7.24 -21.20 4.87
CA PRO A 245 -7.95 -21.71 3.72
C PRO A 245 -7.66 -23.23 3.59
N PRO A 246 -8.68 -24.08 3.38
CA PRO A 246 -8.57 -25.55 3.47
C PRO A 246 -7.70 -26.22 2.40
N SER A 247 -6.91 -25.47 1.63
CA SER A 247 -6.11 -25.96 0.51
C SER A 247 -4.64 -25.52 0.50
N ALA A 248 -4.14 -24.83 1.54
CA ALA A 248 -2.72 -24.45 1.60
C ALA A 248 -1.86 -25.68 1.93
N SER A 249 -1.51 -26.45 0.90
CA SER A 249 -0.53 -27.53 1.02
C SER A 249 0.86 -26.94 1.24
N LEU A 250 1.65 -27.52 2.16
CA LEU A 250 3.05 -27.15 2.42
C LEU A 250 3.95 -27.19 1.16
N SER A 251 3.47 -27.77 0.06
CA SER A 251 4.14 -27.81 -1.25
C SER A 251 4.04 -26.53 -2.06
N GLU A 252 3.16 -25.57 -1.73
CA GLU A 252 3.03 -24.29 -2.43
C GLU A 252 3.85 -23.18 -1.74
N LEU A 253 5.12 -23.43 -1.45
CA LEU A 253 6.04 -22.35 -1.06
C LEU A 253 6.33 -21.52 -2.33
N PRO A 254 5.94 -20.22 -2.39
CA PRO A 254 6.10 -19.41 -3.59
C PRO A 254 7.58 -19.30 -4.01
N GLY A 255 7.81 -19.06 -5.31
CA GLY A 255 9.13 -19.04 -5.96
C GLY A 255 10.19 -18.10 -5.36
N ASP A 256 9.81 -17.20 -4.44
CA ASP A 256 10.72 -16.35 -3.65
C ASP A 256 11.32 -17.08 -2.41
N SER A 257 11.13 -18.39 -2.30
CA SER A 257 11.54 -19.24 -1.18
C SER A 257 12.99 -19.03 -0.68
N ILE A 258 13.95 -18.74 -1.56
CA ILE A 258 15.35 -18.54 -1.16
C ILE A 258 15.52 -17.26 -0.33
N ALA A 259 14.92 -16.13 -0.74
CA ALA A 259 15.04 -14.88 -0.02
C ALA A 259 14.39 -14.97 1.37
N THR A 260 13.24 -15.64 1.44
CA THR A 260 12.53 -15.92 2.69
C THR A 260 13.38 -16.81 3.60
N MET A 261 13.91 -17.93 3.10
CA MET A 261 14.78 -18.83 3.87
C MET A 261 16.06 -18.14 4.35
N VAL A 262 16.71 -17.35 3.49
CA VAL A 262 17.90 -16.57 3.85
C VAL A 262 17.58 -15.58 4.97
N GLY A 263 16.46 -14.88 4.88
CA GLY A 263 16.07 -13.98 5.96
C GLY A 263 15.73 -14.72 7.25
N LEU A 264 15.10 -15.89 7.19
CA LEU A 264 14.73 -16.66 8.39
C LEU A 264 16.01 -17.11 9.11
N LEU A 265 16.98 -17.62 8.34
CA LEU A 265 18.29 -17.99 8.84
C LEU A 265 19.01 -16.79 9.49
N LEU A 266 18.99 -15.62 8.84
CA LEU A 266 19.64 -14.41 9.36
C LEU A 266 18.93 -13.86 10.60
N HIS A 267 17.62 -14.07 10.74
CA HIS A 267 16.88 -13.76 11.96
C HIS A 267 17.29 -14.70 13.11
N VAL A 268 17.32 -16.02 12.87
CA VAL A 268 17.77 -17.02 13.85
C VAL A 268 19.20 -16.74 14.32
N LEU A 269 20.11 -16.40 13.41
CA LEU A 269 21.49 -16.04 13.75
C LEU A 269 21.56 -14.77 14.60
N GLY A 270 20.72 -13.76 14.32
CA GLY A 270 20.62 -12.56 15.14
C GLY A 270 20.17 -12.83 16.57
N ASP A 271 19.19 -13.71 16.75
CA ASP A 271 18.69 -14.07 18.07
C ASP A 271 19.72 -14.85 18.89
N LEU A 272 20.40 -15.82 18.27
CA LEU A 272 21.50 -16.55 18.92
C LEU A 272 22.64 -15.62 19.33
N LEU A 273 22.97 -14.64 18.48
CA LEU A 273 23.96 -13.61 18.78
C LEU A 273 23.52 -12.73 19.95
N GLY A 274 22.25 -12.31 19.95
CA GLY A 274 21.65 -11.52 21.03
C GLY A 274 21.72 -12.26 22.36
N LEU A 275 21.37 -13.54 22.39
CA LEU A 275 21.47 -14.40 23.58
C LEU A 275 22.92 -14.54 24.06
N ALA A 276 23.88 -14.71 23.15
CA ALA A 276 25.30 -14.77 23.50
C ALA A 276 25.78 -13.45 24.14
N ILE A 277 25.33 -12.29 23.65
CA ILE A 277 25.59 -10.98 24.25
C ILE A 277 24.92 -10.87 25.64
N LEU A 278 23.67 -11.29 25.79
CA LEU A 278 22.98 -11.26 27.08
C LEU A 278 23.65 -12.14 28.13
N HIS A 279 24.19 -13.29 27.73
CA HIS A 279 24.94 -14.19 28.58
C HIS A 279 26.29 -13.59 29.01
N ARG A 280 27.06 -13.03 28.07
CA ARG A 280 28.41 -12.49 28.35
C ARG A 280 28.41 -11.07 28.94
N SER A 281 27.32 -10.32 28.78
CA SER A 281 27.31 -8.88 29.09
C SER A 281 26.02 -8.48 29.82
N SER A 282 25.21 -7.61 29.21
CA SER A 282 23.97 -7.11 29.80
C SER A 282 22.93 -6.83 28.73
N ALA A 283 21.66 -6.77 29.14
CA ALA A 283 20.57 -6.30 28.28
C ALA A 283 20.81 -4.88 27.76
N PHE A 284 21.45 -4.01 28.55
CA PHE A 284 21.76 -2.65 28.13
C PHE A 284 22.80 -2.63 27.01
N THR A 285 23.82 -3.47 27.10
CA THR A 285 24.82 -3.66 26.03
C THR A 285 24.17 -4.13 24.73
N LEU A 286 23.24 -5.09 24.81
CA LEU A 286 22.47 -5.53 23.64
C LEU A 286 21.68 -4.38 23.01
N ALA A 287 20.97 -3.59 23.82
CA ALA A 287 20.20 -2.44 23.34
C ALA A 287 21.08 -1.37 22.66
N VAL A 288 22.26 -1.08 23.22
CA VAL A 288 23.23 -0.14 22.61
C VAL A 288 23.71 -0.66 21.25
N LEU A 289 24.06 -1.95 21.16
CA LEU A 289 24.51 -2.57 19.90
C LEU A 289 23.40 -2.61 18.84
N ALA A 290 22.16 -2.87 19.24
CA ALA A 290 21.00 -2.82 18.35
C ALA A 290 20.75 -1.41 17.79
N LEU A 291 20.85 -0.37 18.63
CA LEU A 291 20.73 1.03 18.19
C LEU A 291 21.88 1.45 17.27
N LEU A 292 23.11 1.00 17.55
CA LEU A 292 24.26 1.22 16.66
C LEU A 292 24.02 0.58 15.29
N SER A 293 23.63 -0.69 15.26
CA SER A 293 23.35 -1.44 14.01
C SER A 293 22.26 -0.76 13.17
N THR A 294 21.14 -0.40 13.80
CA THR A 294 20.02 0.28 13.13
C THR A 294 20.36 1.68 12.62
N SER A 295 21.32 2.36 13.23
CA SER A 295 21.78 3.70 12.82
C SER A 295 22.82 3.67 11.69
N LEU A 296 23.60 2.58 11.60
CA LEU A 296 24.58 2.35 10.53
C LEU A 296 23.95 1.81 9.24
N THR A 297 22.76 1.22 9.36
CA THR A 297 21.96 0.71 8.24
C THR A 297 21.83 1.69 7.07
N ALA A 298 21.23 2.86 7.31
CA ALA A 298 20.94 3.82 6.26
C ALA A 298 22.20 4.39 5.57
N PRO A 299 23.26 4.81 6.30
CA PRO A 299 24.48 5.30 5.66
C PRO A 299 25.22 4.20 4.88
N ILE A 300 25.25 2.95 5.38
CA ILE A 300 25.88 1.85 4.63
C ILE A 300 25.08 1.53 3.37
N ALA A 301 23.74 1.47 3.47
CA ALA A 301 22.89 1.29 2.30
C ALA A 301 23.08 2.42 1.27
N HIS A 302 23.24 3.67 1.73
CA HIS A 302 23.53 4.80 0.87
C HIS A 302 24.88 4.65 0.15
N LEU A 303 25.91 4.19 0.85
CA LEU A 303 27.24 3.94 0.28
C LEU A 303 27.25 2.79 -0.74
N ILE A 304 26.48 1.72 -0.49
CA ILE A 304 26.45 0.53 -1.34
C ILE A 304 25.56 0.72 -2.57
N PHE A 305 24.33 1.22 -2.36
CA PHE A 305 23.29 1.22 -3.39
C PHE A 305 23.12 2.57 -4.09
N ARG A 306 23.72 3.66 -3.58
CA ARG A 306 23.55 5.04 -4.07
C ARG A 306 22.10 5.38 -4.44
N PRO A 307 21.13 5.20 -3.51
CA PRO A 307 19.75 5.55 -3.78
C PRO A 307 19.64 7.05 -4.13
N PRO A 308 18.65 7.44 -4.95
CA PRO A 308 18.50 8.79 -5.49
C PRO A 308 18.28 9.86 -4.41
N ASP A 309 17.86 9.47 -3.20
CA ASP A 309 17.68 10.39 -2.09
C ASP A 309 19.03 10.71 -1.41
N HIS A 310 19.39 11.99 -1.41
CA HIS A 310 20.62 12.47 -0.79
C HIS A 310 20.60 12.29 0.73
N PHE A 311 21.46 11.41 1.26
CA PHE A 311 21.71 11.31 2.70
C PHE A 311 22.41 12.59 3.16
N THR A 312 21.68 13.42 3.92
CA THR A 312 22.12 14.78 4.22
C THR A 312 23.32 14.82 5.18
N GLY A 313 24.16 15.84 5.09
CA GLY A 313 25.31 16.01 5.99
C GLY A 313 24.92 15.98 7.48
N PHE A 314 23.71 16.44 7.80
CA PHE A 314 23.14 16.35 9.14
C PHE A 314 22.91 14.90 9.61
N GLN A 315 22.45 14.01 8.73
CA GLN A 315 22.25 12.59 9.06
C GLN A 315 23.59 11.89 9.29
N TRP A 316 24.63 12.24 8.52
CA TRP A 316 25.99 11.75 8.76
C TRP A 316 26.51 12.15 10.15
N LEU A 317 26.33 13.42 10.53
CA LEU A 317 26.71 13.90 11.85
C LEU A 317 25.98 13.14 12.97
N CYS A 318 24.67 12.90 12.81
CA CYS A 318 23.89 12.13 13.77
C CYS A 318 24.37 10.68 13.88
N THR A 319 24.67 10.01 12.76
CA THR A 319 25.27 8.66 12.78
C THR A 319 26.60 8.65 13.53
N MET A 320 27.48 9.63 13.28
CA MET A 320 28.76 9.73 13.99
C MET A 320 28.57 9.91 15.50
N LEU A 321 27.56 10.67 15.92
CA LEU A 321 27.21 10.84 17.33
C LEU A 321 26.74 9.51 17.96
N VAL A 322 25.93 8.72 17.26
CA VAL A 322 25.52 7.37 17.71
C VAL A 322 26.75 6.46 17.88
N VAL A 323 27.65 6.44 16.89
CA VAL A 323 28.88 5.64 16.94
C VAL A 323 29.74 6.04 18.13
N TYR A 324 29.96 7.34 18.33
CA TYR A 324 30.73 7.87 19.45
C TYR A 324 30.13 7.47 20.80
N ALA A 325 28.81 7.63 20.98
CA ALA A 325 28.13 7.29 22.21
C ALA A 325 28.22 5.77 22.50
N ALA A 326 27.99 4.93 21.49
CA ALA A 326 28.09 3.47 21.63
C ALA A 326 29.52 3.01 21.99
N LEU A 327 30.54 3.55 21.31
CA LEU A 327 31.94 3.21 21.60
C LEU A 327 32.38 3.69 22.99
N SER A 328 31.93 4.87 23.41
CA SER A 328 32.23 5.41 24.74
C SER A 328 31.66 4.50 25.83
N TYR A 329 30.42 4.05 25.68
CA TYR A 329 29.81 3.08 26.60
C TYR A 329 30.54 1.74 26.61
N LEU A 330 30.86 1.16 25.44
CA LEU A 330 31.52 -0.14 25.36
C LEU A 330 32.92 -0.12 25.98
N ARG A 331 33.65 0.99 25.83
CA ARG A 331 34.95 1.19 26.47
C ARG A 331 34.82 1.20 27.99
N GLU A 332 33.89 2.00 28.51
CA GLU A 332 33.66 2.11 29.95
C GLU A 332 33.20 0.77 30.57
N GLU A 333 32.29 0.05 29.90
CA GLU A 333 31.87 -1.29 30.34
C GLU A 333 33.06 -2.25 30.39
N SER A 334 33.94 -2.23 29.38
CA SER A 334 35.16 -3.04 29.36
C SER A 334 36.11 -2.69 30.51
N ASP A 335 36.34 -1.40 30.77
CA ASP A 335 37.21 -0.94 31.85
C ASP A 335 36.64 -1.35 33.22
N SER A 336 35.32 -1.23 33.40
CA SER A 336 34.64 -1.65 34.64
C SER A 336 34.75 -3.16 34.91
N GLN A 337 34.72 -3.98 33.86
CA GLN A 337 34.92 -5.42 33.98
C GLN A 337 36.37 -5.78 34.34
N SER A 338 37.34 -4.98 33.88
CA SER A 338 38.76 -5.16 34.20
C SER A 338 39.11 -4.75 35.63
N GLU A 339 38.54 -3.65 36.13
CA GLU A 339 38.82 -3.15 37.49
C GLU A 339 38.28 -4.05 38.59
N LEU A 340 37.21 -4.81 38.32
CA LEU A 340 36.59 -5.67 39.31
C LEU A 340 37.44 -6.90 39.67
N GLY A 341 38.52 -7.22 38.93
CA GLY A 341 39.51 -8.24 39.31
C GLY A 341 38.95 -9.62 39.67
N LEU A 342 37.69 -9.89 39.31
CA LEU A 342 36.95 -11.04 39.78
C LEU A 342 37.44 -12.29 39.06
N PRO A 343 37.92 -13.33 39.76
CA PRO A 343 37.99 -14.68 39.19
C PRO A 343 36.56 -15.12 38.80
N PRO A 344 36.41 -16.06 37.83
CA PRO A 344 35.11 -16.48 37.33
C PRO A 344 34.17 -16.88 38.48
N LEU A 345 32.95 -16.34 38.43
CA LEU A 345 31.97 -16.30 39.52
C LEU A 345 31.86 -17.61 40.33
N THR A 346 32.20 -17.56 41.61
CA THR A 346 31.44 -18.29 42.64
C THR A 346 31.18 -17.36 43.83
N THR A 347 30.00 -17.55 44.44
CA THR A 347 29.52 -17.01 45.73
C THR A 347 28.76 -15.66 45.67
N THR A 348 27.42 -15.73 45.60
CA THR A 348 26.43 -15.79 46.70
C THR A 348 26.29 -14.50 47.52
N SER A 349 25.36 -13.64 47.11
CA SER A 349 24.66 -12.71 47.99
C SER A 349 23.20 -13.17 48.11
N SER A 350 22.88 -13.79 49.23
CA SER A 350 21.54 -14.26 49.59
C SER A 350 20.72 -13.11 50.18
N ARG A 351 19.91 -12.45 49.35
CA ARG A 351 18.70 -11.75 49.81
C ARG A 351 17.49 -12.36 49.11
N PRO A 352 16.40 -12.71 49.85
CA PRO A 352 15.28 -13.45 49.30
C PRO A 352 14.45 -12.57 48.33
N PRO A 353 13.86 -13.16 47.28
CA PRO A 353 13.14 -12.41 46.25
C PRO A 353 11.68 -12.18 46.70
N ARG A 354 11.41 -11.15 47.51
CA ARG A 354 10.03 -10.66 47.74
C ARG A 354 9.52 -9.71 46.63
N ARG A 355 10.00 -9.84 45.40
CA ARG A 355 9.66 -8.92 44.28
C ARG A 355 9.20 -9.62 43.00
N SER A 356 8.66 -10.84 43.08
CA SER A 356 8.06 -11.54 41.93
C SER A 356 6.76 -10.88 41.44
N LEU A 357 5.99 -10.23 42.31
CA LEU A 357 4.80 -9.46 41.91
C LEU A 357 5.16 -8.18 41.13
N GLY A 358 6.31 -7.57 41.44
CA GLY A 358 6.82 -6.40 40.73
C GLY A 358 7.23 -6.70 39.29
N LEU A 359 7.68 -7.93 38.98
CA LEU A 359 8.09 -8.35 37.63
C LEU A 359 6.91 -8.43 36.64
N ILE A 360 5.72 -8.77 37.13
CA ILE A 360 4.51 -8.89 36.30
C ILE A 360 3.81 -7.53 36.17
N LEU A 361 3.86 -6.69 37.21
CA LEU A 361 3.20 -5.38 37.21
C LEU A 361 4.02 -4.27 36.53
N LEU A 362 5.35 -4.37 36.46
CA LEU A 362 6.19 -3.30 35.89
C LEU A 362 6.00 -3.01 34.39
N PRO A 363 5.66 -3.96 33.48
CA PRO A 363 5.26 -3.63 32.12
C PRO A 363 3.80 -3.14 32.01
N ILE A 364 2.98 -3.44 33.01
CA ILE A 364 1.57 -3.00 33.08
C ILE A 364 1.49 -1.53 33.55
N VAL A 365 2.39 -1.07 34.42
CA VAL A 365 2.36 0.31 34.95
C VAL A 365 2.53 1.40 33.86
N PRO A 366 3.50 1.34 32.92
CA PRO A 366 3.58 2.28 31.81
C PRO A 366 2.34 2.24 30.91
N PHE A 367 1.79 1.04 30.67
CA PHE A 367 0.55 0.86 29.92
C PHE A 367 -0.65 1.51 30.63
N LEU A 368 -0.78 1.33 31.95
CA LEU A 368 -1.81 1.95 32.77
C LEU A 368 -1.64 3.47 32.89
N ILE A 369 -0.40 3.98 32.95
CA ILE A 369 -0.12 5.43 32.94
C ILE A 369 -0.52 6.04 31.60
N ILE A 370 -0.19 5.39 30.47
CA ILE A 370 -0.60 5.85 29.14
C ILE A 370 -2.13 5.78 28.98
N LEU A 371 -2.78 4.71 29.45
CA LEU A 371 -4.25 4.59 29.51
C LEU A 371 -4.89 5.65 30.41
N ALA A 372 -4.25 6.02 31.52
CA ALA A 372 -4.74 7.04 32.45
C ALA A 372 -4.52 8.48 31.95
N ILE A 373 -3.48 8.71 31.13
CA ILE A 373 -3.22 10.01 30.48
C ILE A 373 -4.08 10.18 29.22
N SER A 374 -4.43 9.09 28.53
CA SER A 374 -5.29 9.08 27.33
C SER A 374 -6.61 9.88 27.46
N PRO A 375 -7.36 9.81 28.59
CA PRO A 375 -8.56 10.64 28.79
C PRO A 375 -8.28 12.10 29.22
N LEU A 376 -7.06 12.43 29.67
CA LEU A 376 -6.68 13.80 30.06
C LEU A 376 -6.23 14.66 28.88
N VAL A 377 -5.91 14.04 27.75
CA VAL A 377 -5.89 14.73 26.46
C VAL A 377 -7.36 14.90 26.06
N PRO A 378 -7.89 16.13 25.93
CA PRO A 378 -9.32 16.33 25.68
C PRO A 378 -9.71 15.66 24.37
N LEU A 379 -10.32 14.48 24.50
CA LEU A 379 -11.02 13.83 23.42
C LEU A 379 -12.26 14.69 23.12
N PRO A 380 -12.44 15.16 21.87
CA PRO A 380 -13.61 15.95 21.51
C PRO A 380 -14.88 15.14 21.84
N PRO A 381 -15.88 15.75 22.50
CA PRO A 381 -16.99 15.02 23.09
C PRO A 381 -17.90 14.41 22.03
N HIS A 382 -18.15 13.10 22.18
CA HIS A 382 -19.16 12.28 21.50
C HIS A 382 -18.97 11.98 20.01
N ALA A 383 -18.25 10.88 19.72
CA ALA A 383 -18.40 10.11 18.49
C ALA A 383 -19.29 8.87 18.77
N PRO A 384 -20.50 8.76 18.20
CA PRO A 384 -21.27 7.52 18.24
C PRO A 384 -20.66 6.49 17.27
N SER A 385 -20.72 5.21 17.65
CA SER A 385 -20.55 3.99 16.86
C SER A 385 -20.02 4.16 15.42
N TYR A 386 -18.79 3.68 15.19
CA TYR A 386 -18.07 3.64 13.90
C TYR A 386 -18.84 2.84 12.83
N ARG A 387 -19.83 3.49 12.22
CA ARG A 387 -20.17 3.38 10.80
C ARG A 387 -19.07 4.13 10.07
N TRP A 388 -18.48 3.58 9.01
CA TRP A 388 -17.48 4.28 8.18
C TRP A 388 -18.09 5.58 7.65
N SER A 389 -17.88 6.63 8.41
CA SER A 389 -18.14 8.01 8.06
C SER A 389 -16.76 8.62 8.06
N HIS A 390 -16.10 8.57 6.89
CA HIS A 390 -15.32 9.73 6.50
C HIS A 390 -16.24 10.93 6.76
N LYS A 391 -15.96 11.71 7.80
CA LYS A 391 -16.24 13.14 7.69
C LYS A 391 -15.08 13.62 6.84
N PRO A 392 -15.23 13.77 5.51
CA PRO A 392 -14.46 14.80 4.85
C PRO A 392 -14.63 16.05 5.70
N GLU A 393 -13.57 16.83 5.83
CA GLU A 393 -13.71 18.21 6.28
C GLU A 393 -14.97 18.77 5.58
N LYS A 394 -16.01 19.04 6.37
CA LYS A 394 -17.31 19.52 5.88
C LYS A 394 -17.14 20.98 5.47
N GLN A 395 -16.29 21.24 4.49
CA GLN A 395 -16.87 21.94 3.37
C GLN A 395 -17.59 20.85 2.59
N PRO A 396 -18.94 20.83 2.57
CA PRO A 396 -19.53 20.35 1.35
C PRO A 396 -18.87 21.21 0.28
N LEU A 397 -17.97 20.61 -0.50
CA LEU A 397 -17.87 20.93 -1.92
C LEU A 397 -19.24 20.56 -2.51
N MET A 398 -20.29 21.26 -2.06
CA MET A 398 -21.41 21.56 -2.89
C MET A 398 -20.73 22.17 -4.11
N PRO A 399 -20.83 21.57 -5.30
CA PRO A 399 -20.57 22.35 -6.50
C PRO A 399 -21.38 23.64 -6.28
N HIS A 400 -20.69 24.79 -6.26
CA HIS A 400 -21.25 26.13 -6.03
C HIS A 400 -22.75 26.11 -6.29
N GLN A 401 -23.56 26.28 -5.23
CA GLN A 401 -25.02 26.22 -5.25
C GLN A 401 -25.50 26.70 -6.62
N TYR A 402 -25.84 25.74 -7.48
CA TYR A 402 -26.10 26.02 -8.89
C TYR A 402 -27.20 27.05 -8.92
N ASP A 403 -26.90 28.26 -9.39
CA ASP A 403 -27.90 29.30 -9.50
C ASP A 403 -28.68 29.02 -10.78
N PRO A 404 -29.93 28.54 -10.70
CA PRO A 404 -30.74 28.24 -11.87
C PRO A 404 -30.98 29.47 -12.74
N SER A 405 -30.67 30.69 -12.27
CA SER A 405 -30.67 31.91 -13.09
C SER A 405 -29.64 31.90 -14.23
N TYR A 406 -28.65 30.99 -14.20
CA TYR A 406 -27.69 30.79 -15.30
C TYR A 406 -28.20 29.90 -16.44
N ARG A 407 -29.45 29.42 -16.41
CA ARG A 407 -30.16 29.05 -17.63
C ARG A 407 -30.43 30.32 -18.45
N LEU A 408 -29.37 30.85 -19.05
CA LEU A 408 -29.38 31.98 -19.96
C LEU A 408 -30.48 31.75 -20.99
N ASP A 409 -31.39 32.73 -21.11
CA ASP A 409 -32.29 32.89 -22.24
C ASP A 409 -31.46 32.81 -23.52
N SER A 410 -31.49 31.63 -24.17
CA SER A 410 -30.61 31.21 -25.26
C SER A 410 -30.85 31.96 -26.58
N SER A 411 -31.59 33.05 -26.57
CA SER A 411 -32.14 33.60 -27.81
C SER A 411 -31.32 34.70 -28.48
N ASN A 412 -30.31 35.34 -27.87
CA ASN A 412 -29.59 36.42 -28.58
C ASN A 412 -28.16 36.83 -28.14
N SER A 413 -27.53 36.22 -27.12
CA SER A 413 -26.12 36.52 -26.80
C SER A 413 -25.20 35.42 -27.31
N THR A 414 -24.33 35.72 -28.27
CA THR A 414 -23.23 34.85 -28.69
C THR A 414 -22.36 34.52 -27.48
N CYS A 415 -22.43 33.29 -26.97
CA CYS A 415 -21.61 32.80 -25.87
C CYS A 415 -20.13 32.84 -26.29
N ALA A 416 -19.33 33.73 -25.71
CA ALA A 416 -17.93 33.87 -26.04
C ALA A 416 -17.12 32.72 -25.42
N ARG A 417 -16.40 31.95 -26.24
CA ARG A 417 -15.51 30.88 -25.76
C ARG A 417 -14.39 31.45 -24.91
N ARG A 418 -14.16 30.80 -23.78
CA ARG A 418 -12.96 31.05 -22.99
C ARG A 418 -11.74 30.57 -23.79
N PRO A 419 -10.64 31.33 -23.86
CA PRO A 419 -9.40 30.83 -24.42
C PRO A 419 -8.96 29.56 -23.68
N LEU A 420 -8.66 28.52 -24.44
CA LEU A 420 -8.07 27.28 -23.91
C LEU A 420 -6.56 27.47 -23.69
N PRO A 421 -5.91 26.62 -22.87
CA PRO A 421 -4.46 26.64 -22.69
C PRO A 421 -3.70 26.44 -24.02
N HIS A 422 -2.42 26.83 -24.08
CA HIS A 422 -1.61 26.73 -25.32
C HIS A 422 -1.43 25.28 -25.81
N SER A 423 -1.59 24.27 -24.95
CA SER A 423 -1.67 22.86 -25.37
C SER A 423 -2.81 22.56 -26.34
N SER A 424 -3.80 23.43 -26.47
CA SER A 424 -4.91 23.27 -27.42
C SER A 424 -4.58 23.80 -28.83
N GLU A 425 -3.47 24.52 -29.01
CA GLU A 425 -3.11 25.10 -30.30
C GLU A 425 -2.60 24.04 -31.29
N PHE A 426 -2.89 24.27 -32.57
CA PHE A 426 -2.38 23.45 -33.67
C PHE A 426 -0.86 23.55 -33.77
N VAL A 427 -0.17 22.41 -33.75
CA VAL A 427 1.30 22.33 -33.65
C VAL A 427 2.00 22.31 -35.03
N GLY A 428 1.25 22.25 -36.14
CA GLY A 428 1.83 22.16 -37.48
C GLY A 428 2.53 23.45 -37.96
N SER A 429 3.54 23.30 -38.80
CA SER A 429 4.34 24.40 -39.38
C SER A 429 3.64 25.22 -40.47
N GLY A 430 2.33 24.99 -40.69
CA GLY A 430 1.52 25.62 -41.73
C GLY A 430 0.13 26.01 -41.23
N PRO A 431 -0.77 26.50 -42.10
CA PRO A 431 -2.16 26.68 -41.73
C PRO A 431 -2.79 25.33 -41.37
N ARG A 432 -3.77 25.34 -40.47
CA ARG A 432 -4.60 24.17 -40.19
C ARG A 432 -5.25 23.69 -41.51
N PRO A 433 -5.35 22.36 -41.75
CA PRO A 433 -6.07 21.84 -42.90
C PRO A 433 -7.51 22.37 -42.96
N ASP A 434 -8.06 22.47 -44.17
CA ASP A 434 -9.47 22.87 -44.43
C ASP A 434 -10.43 21.76 -43.98
N PHE A 435 -10.61 21.65 -42.66
CA PHE A 435 -11.45 20.66 -41.99
C PHE A 435 -12.20 21.33 -40.84
N HIS A 436 -13.53 21.38 -40.95
CA HIS A 436 -14.37 22.19 -40.06
C HIS A 436 -15.42 21.39 -39.28
N ALA A 437 -15.41 20.05 -39.36
CA ALA A 437 -16.47 19.22 -38.78
C ALA A 437 -16.57 19.30 -37.24
N PHE A 438 -15.48 19.68 -36.56
CA PHE A 438 -15.41 19.74 -35.09
C PHE A 438 -14.98 21.11 -34.56
N ASP A 439 -15.13 22.17 -35.36
CA ASP A 439 -14.72 23.53 -34.98
C ASP A 439 -15.49 24.07 -33.77
N ASP A 440 -16.71 23.56 -33.55
CA ASP A 440 -17.58 23.96 -32.44
C ASP A 440 -17.72 22.88 -31.35
N VAL A 441 -16.94 21.80 -31.44
CA VAL A 441 -16.91 20.72 -30.45
C VAL A 441 -15.72 20.88 -29.54
N LEU A 442 -15.92 20.67 -28.23
CA LEU A 442 -14.82 20.54 -27.27
C LEU A 442 -14.43 19.06 -27.12
N LEU A 443 -13.21 18.72 -27.52
CA LEU A 443 -12.61 17.40 -27.24
C LEU A 443 -11.98 17.45 -25.85
N ILE A 444 -12.58 16.75 -24.89
CA ILE A 444 -12.10 16.63 -23.51
C ILE A 444 -11.26 15.35 -23.41
N VAL A 445 -9.96 15.51 -23.16
CA VAL A 445 -8.99 14.42 -23.05
C VAL A 445 -8.60 14.19 -21.61
N PHE A 446 -9.06 13.09 -21.02
CA PHE A 446 -8.73 12.71 -19.64
C PHE A 446 -7.45 11.89 -19.56
N PHE A 447 -6.61 12.15 -18.56
CA PHE A 447 -5.45 11.31 -18.26
C PHE A 447 -5.31 11.05 -16.75
N SER A 448 -5.22 9.77 -16.38
CA SER A 448 -5.18 9.33 -14.98
C SER A 448 -3.77 9.19 -14.41
N HIS A 449 -2.77 8.81 -15.21
CA HIS A 449 -1.43 8.47 -14.71
C HIS A 449 -0.30 9.40 -15.22
N PRO A 450 0.75 9.71 -14.41
CA PRO A 450 1.99 10.36 -14.88
C PRO A 450 2.78 9.58 -15.94
N ARG A 451 2.41 8.33 -16.24
CA ARG A 451 3.05 7.49 -17.26
C ARG A 451 2.75 7.97 -18.70
N TYR A 452 1.92 8.99 -18.85
CA TYR A 452 1.41 9.46 -20.14
C TYR A 452 1.99 10.80 -20.60
N ASP A 453 2.93 11.37 -19.84
CA ASP A 453 3.60 12.66 -20.09
C ASP A 453 3.86 12.98 -21.57
N ILE A 454 4.85 12.31 -22.15
CA ILE A 454 5.29 12.54 -23.54
C ILE A 454 4.33 12.00 -24.60
N ASN A 455 3.30 11.25 -24.21
CA ASN A 455 2.30 10.74 -25.15
C ASN A 455 1.23 11.79 -25.48
N LEU A 456 1.03 12.80 -24.62
CA LEU A 456 0.08 13.88 -24.89
C LEU A 456 0.50 14.75 -26.07
N ASP A 457 1.80 14.96 -26.28
CA ASP A 457 2.31 15.68 -27.46
C ASP A 457 1.98 14.94 -28.75
N GLY A 458 2.16 13.61 -28.78
CA GLY A 458 1.77 12.78 -29.92
C GLY A 458 0.26 12.80 -30.16
N TYR A 459 -0.54 12.79 -29.09
CA TYR A 459 -2.00 12.93 -29.17
C TYR A 459 -2.39 14.27 -29.79
N ARG A 460 -1.81 15.36 -29.29
CA ARG A 460 -2.02 16.72 -29.78
C ARG A 460 -1.60 16.85 -31.24
N GLU A 461 -0.42 16.38 -31.62
CA GLU A 461 0.07 16.43 -32.99
C GLU A 461 -0.85 15.66 -33.95
N THR A 462 -1.41 14.53 -33.49
CA THR A 462 -2.33 13.71 -34.30
C THR A 462 -3.68 14.39 -34.50
N TYR A 463 -4.28 14.92 -33.43
CA TYR A 463 -5.70 15.30 -33.43
C TYR A 463 -5.98 16.81 -33.52
N SER A 464 -5.02 17.70 -33.21
CA SER A 464 -5.23 19.16 -33.25
C SER A 464 -5.57 19.72 -34.64
N GLN A 465 -5.22 18.99 -35.71
CA GLN A 465 -5.61 19.35 -37.08
C GLN A 465 -7.13 19.22 -37.33
N TYR A 466 -7.80 18.34 -36.59
CA TYR A 466 -9.23 18.04 -36.75
C TYR A 466 -10.08 18.67 -35.64
N PHE A 467 -9.53 18.75 -34.44
CA PHE A 467 -10.17 19.34 -33.25
C PHE A 467 -9.39 20.58 -32.84
N PRO A 468 -9.82 21.80 -33.21
CA PRO A 468 -9.13 23.02 -32.79
C PRO A 468 -9.35 23.37 -31.31
N ASN A 469 -10.27 22.67 -30.64
CA ASN A 469 -10.58 22.88 -29.22
C ASN A 469 -10.36 21.58 -28.43
N ILE A 470 -9.11 21.34 -28.01
CA ILE A 470 -8.74 20.19 -27.18
C ILE A 470 -8.48 20.68 -25.75
N LEU A 471 -9.16 20.06 -24.79
CA LEU A 471 -8.95 20.30 -23.36
C LEU A 471 -8.35 19.05 -22.72
N PHE A 472 -7.07 19.10 -22.38
CA PHE A 472 -6.45 18.08 -21.54
C PHE A 472 -6.79 18.35 -20.07
N ILE A 473 -7.31 17.34 -19.37
CA ILE A 473 -7.71 17.44 -17.96
C ILE A 473 -7.23 16.23 -17.14
N GLY A 474 -6.67 16.51 -15.97
CA GLY A 474 -6.06 15.51 -15.08
C GLY A 474 -5.77 16.05 -13.67
N PRO A 475 -5.18 15.22 -12.79
CA PRO A 475 -5.10 15.52 -11.36
C PRO A 475 -4.11 16.62 -10.98
N GLY A 476 -4.50 17.37 -9.92
CA GLY A 476 -3.78 18.31 -9.07
C GLY A 476 -2.26 18.23 -8.96
N ASN A 477 -1.80 17.15 -8.34
CA ASN A 477 -0.48 17.01 -7.76
C ASN A 477 0.21 15.75 -8.28
N ARG A 478 1.33 15.93 -8.99
CA ARG A 478 2.17 14.85 -9.49
C ARG A 478 3.63 15.19 -9.25
N GLU A 479 4.12 14.95 -8.03
CA GLU A 479 5.53 15.16 -7.68
C GLU A 479 6.52 14.24 -8.44
N ASP A 480 6.06 13.37 -9.36
CA ASP A 480 6.92 12.55 -10.23
C ASP A 480 7.06 13.14 -11.64
N ARG A 481 8.15 13.91 -11.81
CA ARG A 481 8.93 14.18 -13.04
C ARG A 481 8.33 13.65 -14.35
N GLY A 482 7.52 14.48 -15.01
CA GLY A 482 7.05 14.16 -16.35
C GLY A 482 5.91 15.07 -16.77
N PHE A 483 6.13 16.38 -16.73
CA PHE A 483 5.50 17.31 -17.65
C PHE A 483 6.49 18.43 -17.84
N LEU A 484 7.07 18.54 -19.03
CA LEU A 484 7.84 19.72 -19.40
C LEU A 484 6.93 20.99 -19.42
N HIS A 485 5.60 20.80 -19.44
CA HIS A 485 4.58 21.84 -19.64
C HIS A 485 3.35 21.69 -18.71
N SER A 486 3.53 21.42 -17.42
CA SER A 486 2.41 21.22 -16.46
C SER A 486 1.45 22.41 -16.32
N GLU A 487 1.82 23.59 -16.83
CA GLU A 487 0.98 24.80 -16.83
C GLU A 487 -0.10 24.80 -17.93
N ASP A 488 -0.02 23.89 -18.91
CA ASP A 488 -0.92 23.85 -20.08
C ASP A 488 -2.09 22.86 -19.93
N VAL A 489 -2.35 22.38 -18.72
CA VAL A 489 -3.35 21.34 -18.47
C VAL A 489 -4.33 21.84 -17.41
N VAL A 490 -5.64 21.59 -17.60
CA VAL A 490 -6.60 21.89 -16.54
C VAL A 490 -6.36 20.91 -15.41
N VAL A 491 -5.80 21.44 -14.34
CA VAL A 491 -5.48 20.73 -13.13
C VAL A 491 -6.69 20.81 -12.21
N ASP A 492 -7.39 19.68 -12.05
CA ASP A 492 -8.46 19.60 -11.08
C ASP A 492 -7.87 19.34 -9.69
N THR A 493 -8.09 20.27 -8.76
CA THR A 493 -7.64 20.16 -7.36
C THR A 493 -8.39 19.07 -6.58
N TYR A 494 -9.40 18.43 -7.19
CA TYR A 494 -10.02 17.25 -6.62
C TYR A 494 -8.94 16.25 -6.27
N GLY A 495 -8.76 16.04 -4.96
CA GLY A 495 -7.70 15.21 -4.45
C GLY A 495 -7.80 13.84 -5.10
N ALA A 496 -6.84 13.54 -5.98
CA ALA A 496 -6.43 12.17 -6.26
C ALA A 496 -5.80 11.62 -4.98
N ALA A 497 -6.56 11.60 -3.88
CA ALA A 497 -6.25 10.90 -2.64
C ALA A 497 -6.37 9.40 -2.94
N GLU A 498 -5.65 8.96 -3.96
CA GLU A 498 -5.09 7.64 -4.11
C GLU A 498 -4.36 7.39 -2.81
N ASP A 499 -5.06 6.84 -1.83
CA ASP A 499 -4.39 6.20 -0.73
C ASP A 499 -3.79 4.92 -1.31
N TRP A 500 -2.59 5.07 -1.89
CA TRP A 500 -1.78 3.98 -2.41
C TRP A 500 -1.57 2.88 -1.36
N ASN A 501 -1.77 3.18 -0.07
CA ASN A 501 -1.65 2.20 1.03
C ASN A 501 -2.96 1.44 1.31
N ALA A 502 -4.12 1.90 0.81
CA ALA A 502 -5.39 1.24 1.07
C ALA A 502 -5.57 -0.04 0.23
N GLY A 503 -4.77 -0.26 -0.81
CA GLY A 503 -4.86 -1.43 -1.68
C GLY A 503 -6.06 -1.40 -2.65
N TRP A 504 -6.76 -0.27 -2.76
CA TRP A 504 -7.92 -0.09 -3.65
C TRP A 504 -7.58 0.88 -4.78
N TYR A 505 -7.18 0.34 -5.93
CA TYR A 505 -6.79 1.07 -7.15
C TYR A 505 -7.94 1.82 -7.86
N GLN A 506 -9.12 1.95 -7.25
CA GLN A 506 -10.37 2.28 -7.97
C GLN A 506 -10.78 3.76 -7.92
N ILE A 507 -9.94 4.65 -7.37
CA ILE A 507 -10.21 6.09 -7.28
C ILE A 507 -10.12 6.80 -8.64
N GLY A 508 -9.41 6.22 -9.62
CA GLY A 508 -9.37 6.73 -11.00
C GLY A 508 -10.76 6.83 -11.65
N GLY A 509 -11.66 5.92 -11.26
CA GLY A 509 -13.07 5.90 -11.64
C GLY A 509 -13.81 7.19 -11.30
N ARG A 510 -13.73 7.60 -10.03
CA ARG A 510 -14.43 8.79 -9.55
C ARG A 510 -13.83 10.07 -10.12
N MET A 511 -12.50 10.09 -10.20
CA MET A 511 -11.74 11.21 -10.73
C MET A 511 -12.12 11.55 -12.17
N ALA A 512 -12.28 10.54 -13.04
CA ALA A 512 -12.57 10.78 -14.45
C ALA A 512 -13.92 11.50 -14.66
N HIS A 513 -15.00 11.06 -14.01
CA HIS A 513 -16.29 11.71 -14.19
C HIS A 513 -16.39 13.06 -13.46
N HIS A 514 -15.61 13.28 -12.38
CA HIS A 514 -15.43 14.61 -11.81
C HIS A 514 -14.78 15.56 -12.83
N MET A 515 -13.75 15.10 -13.53
CA MET A 515 -13.09 15.89 -14.57
C MET A 515 -14.00 16.16 -15.76
N LEU A 516 -14.82 15.19 -16.18
CA LEU A 516 -15.87 15.44 -17.18
C LEU A 516 -16.82 16.54 -16.70
N TYR A 517 -17.28 16.48 -15.44
CA TYR A 517 -18.13 17.52 -14.84
C TYR A 517 -17.45 18.90 -14.86
N THR A 518 -16.21 19.00 -14.38
CA THR A 518 -15.42 20.25 -14.35
C THR A 518 -15.23 20.82 -15.76
N ALA A 519 -14.80 19.99 -16.71
CA ALA A 519 -14.55 20.40 -18.08
C ALA A 519 -15.79 20.99 -18.75
N VAL A 520 -16.94 20.32 -18.60
CA VAL A 520 -18.22 20.73 -19.20
C VAL A 520 -18.78 21.99 -18.52
N LYS A 521 -18.65 22.08 -17.20
CA LYS A 521 -19.10 23.23 -16.41
C LYS A 521 -18.33 24.50 -16.75
N ASP A 522 -17.01 24.40 -16.83
CA ASP A 522 -16.14 25.57 -16.97
C ASP A 522 -16.00 26.04 -18.43
N ASN A 523 -16.50 25.26 -19.39
CA ASN A 523 -16.43 25.53 -20.82
C ASN A 523 -17.81 25.44 -21.50
N PRO A 524 -18.76 26.34 -21.22
CA PRO A 524 -20.13 26.22 -21.71
C PRO A 524 -20.31 26.55 -23.21
N CYS A 525 -19.40 27.27 -23.85
CA CYS A 525 -19.64 27.87 -25.17
C CYS A 525 -19.27 26.99 -26.37
N TYR A 526 -19.62 25.70 -26.32
CA TYR A 526 -19.43 24.72 -27.39
C TYR A 526 -20.77 24.13 -27.84
N ALA A 527 -20.86 23.66 -29.10
CA ALA A 527 -22.04 23.02 -29.67
C ALA A 527 -22.21 21.56 -29.21
N GLY A 528 -21.12 20.93 -28.78
CA GLY A 528 -21.15 19.62 -28.13
C GLY A 528 -19.81 19.26 -27.49
N TYR A 529 -19.81 18.15 -26.77
CA TYR A 529 -18.69 17.70 -25.95
C TYR A 529 -18.35 16.26 -26.33
N LEU A 530 -17.13 16.04 -26.83
CA LEU A 530 -16.59 14.71 -27.10
C LEU A 530 -15.61 14.37 -25.97
N TRP A 531 -15.88 13.30 -25.23
CA TRP A 531 -15.02 12.83 -24.15
C TRP A 531 -14.24 11.60 -24.60
N ALA A 532 -12.94 11.59 -24.30
CA ALA A 532 -12.01 10.50 -24.59
C ALA A 532 -10.92 10.43 -23.51
N PRO A 533 -10.53 9.29 -22.94
CA PRO A 533 -9.27 9.19 -22.23
C PRO A 533 -8.12 9.27 -23.22
N PHE A 534 -6.93 9.57 -22.73
CA PHE A 534 -5.74 9.70 -23.56
C PHE A 534 -5.40 8.39 -24.31
N ASP A 535 -5.76 7.21 -23.78
CA ASP A 535 -5.60 5.89 -24.40
C ASP A 535 -6.79 5.47 -25.27
N ALA A 536 -7.62 6.42 -25.72
CA ALA A 536 -8.61 6.17 -26.75
C ALA A 536 -8.11 6.57 -28.14
N PHE A 537 -8.21 5.64 -29.09
CA PHE A 537 -8.12 5.94 -30.51
C PHE A 537 -9.43 6.56 -30.99
N LEU A 538 -9.33 7.65 -31.76
CA LEU A 538 -10.45 8.33 -32.42
C LEU A 538 -10.33 8.23 -33.96
N ASN A 539 -11.30 7.58 -34.60
CA ASN A 539 -11.37 7.47 -36.06
C ASN A 539 -12.08 8.70 -36.67
N VAL A 540 -11.36 9.82 -36.80
CA VAL A 540 -11.92 11.12 -37.21
C VAL A 540 -12.80 11.08 -38.47
N PRO A 541 -12.40 10.46 -39.60
CA PRO A 541 -13.21 10.43 -40.82
C PRO A 541 -14.53 9.69 -40.64
N ARG A 542 -14.56 8.79 -39.66
CA ARG A 542 -15.74 8.03 -39.33
C ARG A 542 -16.63 8.81 -38.36
N LEU A 543 -16.05 9.41 -37.31
CA LEU A 543 -16.77 10.24 -36.34
C LEU A 543 -17.46 11.46 -36.98
N MET A 544 -16.88 12.06 -38.02
CA MET A 544 -17.49 13.24 -38.67
C MET A 544 -18.83 12.93 -39.39
N GLN A 545 -19.14 11.65 -39.60
CA GLN A 545 -20.41 11.22 -40.20
C GLN A 545 -21.53 11.08 -39.16
N PHE A 546 -21.19 11.17 -37.87
CA PHE A 546 -22.17 11.03 -36.79
C PHE A 546 -22.92 12.35 -36.61
N PRO A 547 -24.25 12.31 -36.44
CA PRO A 547 -25.05 13.52 -36.28
C PRO A 547 -24.80 14.12 -34.89
N GLN A 548 -24.31 15.37 -34.87
CA GLN A 548 -23.88 16.09 -33.66
C GLN A 548 -25.03 16.64 -32.81
N ASP A 549 -26.28 16.45 -33.21
CA ASP A 549 -27.48 16.74 -32.43
C ASP A 549 -27.95 15.54 -31.58
N HIS A 550 -27.22 14.42 -31.61
CA HIS A 550 -27.54 13.20 -30.87
C HIS A 550 -26.42 12.79 -29.90
N ILE A 551 -26.76 12.04 -28.85
CA ILE A 551 -25.77 11.36 -28.01
C ILE A 551 -25.09 10.25 -28.83
N TRP A 552 -23.76 10.15 -28.76
CA TRP A 552 -23.01 9.03 -29.32
C TRP A 552 -22.58 8.10 -28.20
N TYR A 553 -23.13 6.88 -28.19
CA TYR A 553 -22.81 5.86 -27.19
C TYR A 553 -23.25 4.47 -27.67
N TYR A 554 -22.53 3.44 -27.24
CA TYR A 554 -22.75 2.05 -27.67
C TYR A 554 -23.82 1.35 -26.78
N THR A 555 -25.02 1.95 -26.76
CA THR A 555 -26.16 1.59 -25.89
C THR A 555 -26.60 0.11 -26.00
N PRO A 556 -27.03 -0.56 -24.90
CA PRO A 556 -27.60 -1.91 -24.96
C PRO A 556 -28.97 -2.00 -25.62
N PHE A 557 -29.70 -0.90 -25.72
CA PHE A 557 -31.13 -0.93 -26.01
C PHE A 557 -31.41 -0.76 -27.50
N GLU A 558 -31.90 -1.80 -28.15
CA GLU A 558 -32.25 -1.77 -29.58
C GLU A 558 -33.34 -0.74 -29.89
N SER A 559 -34.30 -0.54 -28.99
CA SER A 559 -35.45 0.37 -29.19
C SER A 559 -35.09 1.86 -29.33
N ILE A 560 -33.91 2.25 -28.85
CA ILE A 560 -33.41 3.63 -28.93
C ILE A 560 -32.08 3.70 -29.68
N ARG A 561 -31.63 2.61 -30.31
CA ARG A 561 -30.35 2.56 -31.00
C ARG A 561 -30.52 2.97 -32.45
N GLN A 562 -29.69 3.90 -32.90
CA GLN A 562 -29.57 4.27 -34.30
C GLN A 562 -28.14 4.01 -34.79
N TYR A 563 -27.99 3.28 -35.90
CA TYR A 563 -26.69 3.10 -36.54
C TYR A 563 -26.43 4.19 -37.56
N VAL A 564 -25.19 4.67 -37.62
CA VAL A 564 -24.71 5.47 -38.76
C VAL A 564 -24.25 4.50 -39.84
N PRO A 565 -24.79 4.57 -41.07
CA PRO A 565 -24.32 3.75 -42.18
C PRO A 565 -22.80 3.84 -42.34
N ASN A 566 -22.16 2.71 -42.58
CA ASN A 566 -20.74 2.65 -42.87
C ASN A 566 -20.52 2.05 -44.27
N PRO A 567 -19.99 2.81 -45.24
CA PRO A 567 -19.73 2.29 -46.58
C PRO A 567 -18.63 1.22 -46.61
N ALA A 568 -17.80 1.13 -45.56
CA ALA A 568 -16.68 0.19 -45.47
C ALA A 568 -17.06 -1.18 -44.89
N THR A 569 -18.29 -1.38 -44.42
CA THR A 569 -18.76 -2.65 -43.85
C THR A 569 -20.11 -3.07 -44.42
N ASN A 570 -20.43 -4.36 -44.32
CA ASN A 570 -21.72 -4.91 -44.73
C ASN A 570 -22.83 -4.65 -43.68
N ASN A 571 -22.58 -3.78 -42.68
CA ASN A 571 -23.46 -3.50 -41.54
C ASN A 571 -23.92 -4.73 -40.75
N SER A 572 -23.21 -5.87 -40.81
CA SER A 572 -23.52 -7.05 -39.99
C SER A 572 -23.38 -6.72 -38.50
N LEU A 573 -24.30 -7.24 -37.68
CA LEU A 573 -24.21 -7.12 -36.21
C LEU A 573 -23.08 -7.98 -35.62
N GLU A 574 -22.72 -9.08 -36.30
CA GLU A 574 -21.69 -10.03 -35.82
C GLU A 574 -20.28 -9.44 -35.84
N THR A 575 -20.05 -8.37 -36.61
CA THR A 575 -18.74 -7.73 -36.75
C THR A 575 -18.56 -6.51 -35.84
N ARG A 576 -19.55 -6.21 -35.00
CA ARG A 576 -19.57 -5.04 -34.10
C ARG A 576 -19.09 -5.40 -32.69
N PRO A 577 -18.56 -4.43 -31.93
CA PRO A 577 -18.22 -4.66 -30.53
C PRO A 577 -19.47 -4.90 -29.67
N PRO A 578 -19.35 -5.64 -28.55
CA PRO A 578 -20.47 -5.84 -27.64
C PRO A 578 -20.94 -4.52 -27.03
N PRO A 579 -22.26 -4.28 -26.91
CA PRO A 579 -22.78 -3.06 -26.31
C PRO A 579 -22.46 -2.97 -24.81
N ALA A 580 -22.75 -1.82 -24.21
CA ALA A 580 -22.82 -1.70 -22.75
C ALA A 580 -23.86 -2.69 -22.18
N LYS A 581 -23.81 -2.94 -20.87
CA LYS A 581 -24.62 -3.96 -20.19
C LYS A 581 -25.59 -3.31 -19.22
N VAL A 582 -26.70 -3.99 -18.94
CA VAL A 582 -27.66 -3.60 -17.90
C VAL A 582 -27.43 -4.46 -16.67
N SER A 583 -27.45 -3.85 -15.48
CA SER A 583 -27.32 -4.60 -14.23
C SER A 583 -28.49 -5.59 -14.08
N THR A 584 -28.20 -6.87 -13.86
CA THR A 584 -29.24 -7.94 -13.86
C THR A 584 -29.71 -8.31 -12.46
N LEU A 585 -29.06 -7.80 -11.42
CA LEU A 585 -29.45 -7.98 -10.01
C LEU A 585 -29.60 -6.64 -9.29
N THR A 586 -30.26 -6.65 -8.14
CA THR A 586 -30.30 -5.52 -7.21
C THR A 586 -28.92 -5.30 -6.57
N PRO A 587 -28.63 -4.10 -6.02
CA PRO A 587 -27.38 -3.85 -5.32
C PRO A 587 -27.10 -4.87 -4.20
N GLU A 588 -28.12 -5.25 -3.43
CA GLU A 588 -28.00 -6.22 -2.33
C GLU A 588 -27.65 -7.62 -2.82
N GLU A 589 -28.23 -8.03 -3.96
CA GLU A 589 -27.93 -9.31 -4.58
C GLU A 589 -26.52 -9.35 -5.19
N TYR A 590 -26.07 -8.24 -5.79
CA TYR A 590 -24.69 -8.11 -6.25
C TYR A 590 -23.72 -8.19 -5.07
N ASN A 591 -23.93 -7.44 -3.98
CA ASN A 591 -23.07 -7.53 -2.80
C ASN A 591 -23.00 -8.96 -2.24
N ARG A 592 -24.16 -9.60 -2.06
CA ARG A 592 -24.23 -10.97 -1.53
C ARG A 592 -23.49 -11.97 -2.39
N LYS A 593 -23.58 -11.82 -3.72
CA LYS A 593 -22.84 -12.65 -4.66
C LYS A 593 -21.35 -12.34 -4.62
N THR A 594 -20.98 -11.07 -4.59
CA THR A 594 -19.57 -10.64 -4.60
C THR A 594 -18.84 -11.07 -3.32
N ASP A 595 -19.49 -11.01 -2.16
CA ASP A 595 -18.98 -11.49 -0.88
C ASP A 595 -18.73 -13.01 -0.86
N ALA A 596 -19.54 -13.78 -1.60
CA ALA A 596 -19.43 -15.24 -1.67
C ALA A 596 -18.39 -15.73 -2.71
N TRP A 597 -17.90 -14.86 -3.61
CA TRP A 597 -17.30 -15.26 -4.88
C TRP A 597 -15.82 -14.90 -5.03
N GLY A 598 -15.07 -14.89 -3.93
CA GLY A 598 -13.63 -14.73 -3.96
C GLY A 598 -12.97 -15.70 -4.96
N LYS A 599 -12.32 -15.14 -6.00
CA LYS A 599 -11.29 -15.75 -6.87
C LYS A 599 -11.65 -16.25 -8.29
N GLY A 600 -12.78 -15.93 -8.92
CA GLY A 600 -13.05 -16.54 -10.26
C GLY A 600 -13.97 -15.86 -11.26
N TRP A 601 -14.32 -14.59 -11.10
CA TRP A 601 -15.23 -13.95 -12.06
C TRP A 601 -14.53 -13.37 -13.29
N ASP A 602 -15.31 -13.33 -14.37
CA ASP A 602 -15.05 -12.52 -15.56
C ASP A 602 -14.70 -11.10 -15.12
N GLN A 603 -13.43 -10.74 -15.30
CA GLN A 603 -12.91 -9.39 -15.04
C GLN A 603 -13.75 -8.30 -15.72
N SER A 604 -14.62 -8.62 -16.69
CA SER A 604 -15.47 -7.65 -17.37
C SER A 604 -16.67 -7.12 -16.55
N LEU A 605 -16.86 -7.49 -15.28
CA LEU A 605 -18.03 -7.07 -14.46
C LEU A 605 -17.74 -6.76 -12.98
N TRP A 606 -16.47 -6.65 -12.57
CA TRP A 606 -16.12 -6.51 -11.15
C TRP A 606 -16.72 -5.25 -10.51
N TRP A 607 -16.88 -4.16 -11.26
CA TRP A 607 -17.33 -2.87 -10.73
C TRP A 607 -18.79 -2.88 -10.29
N TRP A 608 -19.64 -3.80 -10.77
CA TRP A 608 -21.04 -3.86 -10.33
C TRP A 608 -21.17 -4.25 -8.85
N GLY A 609 -20.34 -5.18 -8.41
CA GLY A 609 -20.42 -5.82 -7.09
C GLY A 609 -19.45 -5.26 -6.06
N GLU A 610 -18.58 -4.34 -6.46
CA GLU A 610 -17.63 -3.74 -5.55
C GLU A 610 -18.35 -2.84 -4.53
N LYS A 611 -18.08 -3.05 -3.24
CA LYS A 611 -18.89 -2.49 -2.15
C LYS A 611 -18.66 -0.99 -1.91
N HIS A 612 -17.51 -0.47 -2.32
CA HIS A 612 -17.08 0.91 -2.15
C HIS A 612 -17.44 1.79 -3.34
N VAL A 613 -17.45 1.25 -4.56
CA VAL A 613 -17.66 2.05 -5.78
C VAL A 613 -18.76 1.50 -6.71
N GLY A 614 -19.25 0.28 -6.47
CA GLY A 614 -20.26 -0.38 -7.28
C GLY A 614 -21.69 0.04 -6.96
N LEU A 615 -22.66 -0.79 -7.32
CA LEU A 615 -24.09 -0.42 -7.31
C LEU A 615 -24.61 0.09 -5.96
N THR A 616 -24.10 -0.45 -4.86
CA THR A 616 -24.50 0.00 -3.52
C THR A 616 -23.99 1.40 -3.20
N ALA A 617 -22.78 1.76 -3.65
CA ALA A 617 -22.27 3.11 -3.52
C ALA A 617 -22.99 4.09 -4.46
N CYS A 618 -23.48 3.60 -5.60
CA CYS A 618 -24.21 4.38 -6.58
C CYS A 618 -25.66 4.68 -6.16
N MET A 619 -26.35 3.74 -5.51
CA MET A 619 -27.80 3.85 -5.26
C MET A 619 -28.25 5.15 -4.55
N PRO A 620 -27.56 5.66 -3.51
CA PRO A 620 -27.98 6.90 -2.87
C PRO A 620 -28.01 8.10 -3.82
N ALA A 621 -27.03 8.22 -4.72
CA ALA A 621 -27.03 9.25 -5.75
C ALA A 621 -28.17 9.04 -6.74
N TYR A 622 -28.37 7.80 -7.20
CA TYR A 622 -29.47 7.48 -8.09
C TYR A 622 -30.82 7.91 -7.52
N GLU A 623 -31.12 7.61 -6.26
CA GLU A 623 -32.40 7.95 -5.62
C GLU A 623 -32.68 9.46 -5.56
N MET A 624 -31.63 10.28 -5.51
CA MET A 624 -31.72 11.75 -5.56
C MET A 624 -32.08 12.30 -6.94
N ILE A 625 -31.86 11.52 -8.01
CA ILE A 625 -32.18 11.93 -9.38
C ILE A 625 -33.71 12.03 -9.55
N PRO A 626 -34.22 13.04 -10.29
CA PRO A 626 -35.65 13.24 -10.50
C PRO A 626 -36.38 11.96 -10.95
N ALA A 627 -37.51 11.67 -10.30
CA ALA A 627 -38.29 10.45 -10.55
C ALA A 627 -38.67 10.27 -12.02
N LYS A 628 -38.91 11.37 -12.75
CA LYS A 628 -39.21 11.34 -14.19
C LYS A 628 -38.09 10.66 -15.00
N MET A 629 -36.83 11.02 -14.74
CA MET A 629 -35.67 10.43 -15.45
C MET A 629 -35.48 8.97 -15.06
N ARG A 630 -35.59 8.65 -13.76
CA ARG A 630 -35.48 7.28 -13.24
C ARG A 630 -36.55 6.34 -13.78
N ASN A 631 -37.81 6.80 -13.86
CA ASN A 631 -38.91 5.99 -14.38
C ASN A 631 -38.68 5.63 -15.85
N ARG A 632 -38.19 6.57 -16.66
CA ARG A 632 -37.83 6.28 -18.05
C ARG A 632 -36.68 5.29 -18.17
N LEU A 633 -35.63 5.44 -17.35
CA LEU A 633 -34.57 4.43 -17.31
C LEU A 633 -35.12 3.06 -16.89
N ALA A 634 -36.05 3.03 -15.93
CA ALA A 634 -36.69 1.81 -15.47
C ALA A 634 -37.50 1.11 -16.57
N GLU A 635 -38.16 1.88 -17.44
CA GLU A 635 -38.86 1.36 -18.62
C GLU A 635 -37.88 0.70 -19.61
N LEU A 636 -36.72 1.31 -19.86
CA LEU A 636 -35.69 0.75 -20.74
C LEU A 636 -35.03 -0.51 -20.15
N THR A 637 -34.73 -0.48 -18.85
CA THR A 637 -33.98 -1.53 -18.16
C THR A 637 -34.85 -2.66 -17.60
N GLY A 638 -36.18 -2.51 -17.64
CA GLY A 638 -37.13 -3.48 -17.08
C GLY A 638 -37.16 -3.53 -15.56
N GLY A 639 -36.77 -2.45 -14.86
CA GLY A 639 -36.85 -2.38 -13.39
C GLY A 639 -36.40 -1.06 -12.78
N PRO A 640 -36.93 -0.67 -11.61
CA PRO A 640 -36.71 0.66 -11.02
C PRO A 640 -35.30 0.92 -10.49
N ALA A 641 -34.52 -0.14 -10.23
CA ALA A 641 -33.22 -0.11 -9.56
C ALA A 641 -32.13 -0.76 -10.43
N ARG A 642 -32.19 -0.49 -11.74
CA ARG A 642 -31.31 -1.05 -12.76
C ARG A 642 -30.45 0.06 -13.36
N PHE A 643 -29.20 -0.28 -13.66
CA PHE A 643 -28.19 0.67 -14.13
C PHE A 643 -27.66 0.20 -15.47
N VAL A 644 -27.12 1.13 -16.25
CA VAL A 644 -26.37 0.83 -17.47
C VAL A 644 -24.90 0.98 -17.14
N GLY A 645 -24.08 0.03 -17.57
CA GLY A 645 -22.65 0.09 -17.33
C GLY A 645 -21.81 -0.55 -18.40
N GLY A 646 -20.63 -0.02 -18.57
CA GLY A 646 -19.67 -0.30 -19.63
C GLY A 646 -18.58 0.77 -19.64
N SER A 647 -17.58 0.64 -20.50
CA SER A 647 -16.69 1.73 -20.89
C SER A 647 -17.40 3.08 -20.91
N ALA A 648 -16.75 4.03 -20.23
CA ALA A 648 -17.02 5.44 -20.38
C ALA A 648 -15.81 6.15 -21.01
N ASP A 649 -15.07 5.43 -21.85
CA ASP A 649 -13.90 5.96 -22.49
C ASP A 649 -14.31 6.91 -23.62
N THR A 650 -15.22 6.52 -24.51
CA THR A 650 -15.65 7.45 -25.57
C THR A 650 -17.15 7.68 -25.64
N LEU A 651 -17.53 8.95 -25.60
CA LEU A 651 -18.92 9.40 -25.75
C LEU A 651 -18.97 10.83 -26.28
N TYR A 652 -20.09 11.18 -26.90
CA TYR A 652 -20.41 12.55 -27.27
C TYR A 652 -21.81 12.90 -26.80
N PHE A 653 -22.03 14.17 -26.42
CA PHE A 653 -23.37 14.70 -26.21
C PHE A 653 -23.48 16.16 -26.68
N PRO A 654 -24.66 16.56 -27.22
CA PRO A 654 -24.91 17.92 -27.69
C PRO A 654 -25.07 18.91 -26.52
N ALA A 655 -24.85 20.19 -26.81
CA ALA A 655 -24.80 21.24 -25.79
C ALA A 655 -26.14 21.60 -25.14
N ASP A 656 -27.26 21.31 -25.81
CA ASP A 656 -28.59 21.46 -25.23
C ASP A 656 -28.82 20.51 -24.03
N LEU A 657 -28.16 19.35 -24.01
CA LEU A 657 -28.18 18.41 -22.89
C LEU A 657 -27.17 18.71 -21.78
N ARG A 658 -26.35 19.75 -21.94
CA ARG A 658 -25.27 20.09 -21.00
C ARG A 658 -25.75 20.22 -19.56
N TRP A 659 -26.85 20.94 -19.33
CA TRP A 659 -27.32 21.19 -17.98
C TRP A 659 -27.87 19.94 -17.32
N ASP A 660 -28.63 19.12 -18.05
CA ASP A 660 -29.11 17.85 -17.53
C ASP A 660 -27.93 16.89 -17.22
N MET A 661 -26.89 16.90 -18.08
CA MET A 661 -25.65 16.17 -17.85
C MET A 661 -24.96 16.64 -16.55
N LEU A 662 -24.78 17.94 -16.36
CA LEU A 662 -24.14 18.51 -15.16
C LEU A 662 -24.96 18.23 -13.89
N ASP A 663 -26.28 18.39 -13.92
CA ASP A 663 -27.15 18.14 -12.77
C ASP A 663 -27.05 16.67 -12.31
N VAL A 664 -27.09 15.74 -13.26
CA VAL A 664 -26.99 14.31 -12.96
C VAL A 664 -25.57 13.92 -12.53
N LEU A 665 -24.51 14.31 -13.26
CA LEU A 665 -23.12 14.06 -12.87
C LEU A 665 -22.80 14.66 -11.49
N GLY A 666 -23.24 15.88 -11.21
CA GLY A 666 -23.07 16.53 -9.91
C GLY A 666 -23.76 15.78 -8.77
N THR A 667 -24.86 15.08 -9.05
CA THR A 667 -25.53 14.21 -8.08
C THR A 667 -24.69 12.97 -7.77
N TRP A 668 -24.10 12.32 -8.80
CA TRP A 668 -23.20 11.17 -8.62
C TRP A 668 -21.94 11.50 -7.82
N LEU A 669 -21.40 12.72 -7.97
CA LEU A 669 -20.22 13.17 -7.22
C LEU A 669 -20.40 13.22 -5.70
N GLN A 670 -21.65 13.18 -5.23
CA GLN A 670 -21.97 13.09 -3.80
C GLN A 670 -21.73 11.69 -3.22
N THR A 671 -21.46 10.68 -4.05
CA THR A 671 -21.11 9.32 -3.64
C THR A 671 -19.79 8.88 -4.28
N ASP A 672 -19.39 7.64 -3.98
CA ASP A 672 -18.16 7.02 -4.49
C ASP A 672 -18.39 6.19 -5.77
N CYS A 673 -19.50 6.43 -6.49
CA CYS A 673 -19.89 5.63 -7.64
C CYS A 673 -18.84 5.63 -8.77
N PHE A 674 -18.58 4.46 -9.34
CA PHE A 674 -17.56 4.24 -10.38
C PHE A 674 -17.99 4.78 -11.76
N LEU A 675 -17.05 5.36 -12.56
CA LEU A 675 -17.39 6.00 -13.86
C LEU A 675 -18.13 5.08 -14.82
N GLU A 676 -17.74 3.80 -14.89
CA GLU A 676 -18.32 2.83 -15.83
C GLU A 676 -19.77 2.47 -15.48
N ILE A 677 -20.28 2.97 -14.35
CA ILE A 677 -21.70 2.95 -14.00
C ILE A 677 -22.29 4.35 -14.18
N VAL A 678 -21.64 5.36 -13.59
CA VAL A 678 -22.10 6.76 -13.57
C VAL A 678 -22.39 7.29 -14.97
N VAL A 679 -21.40 7.24 -15.85
CA VAL A 679 -21.45 7.93 -17.13
C VAL A 679 -22.42 7.24 -18.10
N PRO A 680 -22.37 5.92 -18.30
CA PRO A 680 -23.36 5.24 -19.12
C PRO A 680 -24.78 5.42 -18.59
N THR A 681 -24.99 5.30 -17.27
CA THR A 681 -26.31 5.52 -16.68
C THR A 681 -26.80 6.96 -16.89
N THR A 682 -25.91 7.95 -16.74
CA THR A 682 -26.24 9.37 -16.93
C THR A 682 -26.71 9.66 -18.35
N LEU A 683 -26.02 9.16 -19.38
CA LEU A 683 -26.41 9.35 -20.78
C LEU A 683 -27.86 8.88 -21.03
N HIS A 684 -28.26 7.74 -20.45
CA HIS A 684 -29.60 7.21 -20.59
C HIS A 684 -30.65 7.96 -19.75
N LEU A 685 -30.23 8.54 -18.61
CA LEU A 685 -31.08 9.38 -17.77
C LEU A 685 -31.36 10.77 -18.36
N ILE A 686 -30.46 11.31 -19.19
CA ILE A 686 -30.63 12.64 -19.80
C ILE A 686 -31.22 12.59 -21.21
N LEU A 687 -31.13 11.45 -21.91
CA LEU A 687 -31.66 11.27 -23.27
C LEU A 687 -33.13 11.72 -23.41
N PRO A 688 -33.49 12.74 -24.21
CA PRO A 688 -34.89 13.15 -24.33
C PRO A 688 -35.83 12.01 -24.77
N PRO A 689 -37.11 12.01 -24.34
CA PRO A 689 -38.09 11.06 -24.87
C PRO A 689 -38.10 11.09 -26.40
N GLU A 690 -38.33 9.93 -27.03
CA GLU A 690 -38.46 9.78 -28.50
C GLU A 690 -37.18 10.07 -29.30
N THR A 691 -36.07 10.40 -28.64
CA THR A 691 -34.76 10.52 -29.30
C THR A 691 -34.00 9.21 -29.26
N ALA A 692 -33.23 8.94 -30.31
CA ALA A 692 -32.33 7.79 -30.37
C ALA A 692 -30.93 8.18 -29.89
N MET A 693 -30.18 7.19 -29.41
CA MET A 693 -28.72 7.27 -29.28
C MET A 693 -28.08 6.72 -30.54
N VAL A 694 -27.04 7.41 -30.99
CA VAL A 694 -26.24 6.95 -32.12
C VAL A 694 -25.21 5.95 -31.62
N PHE A 695 -25.25 4.74 -32.19
CA PHE A 695 -24.35 3.66 -31.85
C PHE A 695 -22.97 3.89 -32.45
N ILE A 696 -21.97 3.94 -31.58
CA ILE A 696 -20.55 4.02 -31.92
C ILE A 696 -19.92 2.63 -31.77
N ASP A 697 -19.18 2.16 -32.76
CA ASP A 697 -18.43 0.90 -32.70
C ASP A 697 -17.16 1.08 -31.84
N HIS A 698 -17.39 1.15 -30.51
CA HIS A 698 -16.36 1.29 -29.47
C HIS A 698 -15.84 -0.06 -28.97
N TRP A 699 -14.54 -0.29 -29.07
CA TRP A 699 -13.87 -1.53 -28.65
C TRP A 699 -13.14 -1.33 -27.31
N TRP A 700 -13.46 -2.11 -26.27
CA TRP A 700 -13.06 -1.76 -24.89
C TRP A 700 -12.45 -2.85 -23.99
N ASP A 701 -12.40 -4.12 -24.41
CA ASP A 701 -11.81 -5.22 -23.62
C ASP A 701 -11.24 -6.29 -24.56
N VAL A 702 -10.06 -6.02 -25.13
CA VAL A 702 -9.43 -6.91 -26.11
C VAL A 702 -8.35 -7.73 -25.40
N LYS A 703 -8.78 -8.82 -24.74
CA LYS A 703 -7.93 -9.71 -23.92
C LYS A 703 -6.83 -10.44 -24.71
N ASP A 704 -7.00 -10.62 -26.02
CA ASP A 704 -6.13 -11.44 -26.86
C ASP A 704 -5.12 -10.64 -27.70
N ALA A 705 -5.08 -9.30 -27.57
CA ALA A 705 -4.21 -8.47 -28.38
C ALA A 705 -2.80 -8.41 -27.77
N THR A 706 -1.94 -9.34 -28.16
CA THR A 706 -0.48 -9.08 -28.17
C THR A 706 -0.13 -7.89 -29.07
N ASP A 707 -1.03 -7.51 -29.97
CA ASP A 707 -0.94 -6.36 -30.89
C ASP A 707 -1.91 -5.23 -30.49
N THR A 708 -1.47 -4.35 -29.60
CA THR A 708 -2.19 -3.12 -29.25
C THR A 708 -1.92 -2.00 -30.26
N GLY A 709 -2.71 -0.92 -30.24
CA GLY A 709 -2.45 0.26 -31.05
C GLY A 709 -2.99 0.17 -32.49
N THR A 710 -2.17 0.57 -33.48
CA THR A 710 -2.63 0.71 -34.88
C THR A 710 -2.86 -0.63 -35.58
N THR A 711 -2.18 -1.71 -35.15
CA THR A 711 -2.34 -3.07 -35.70
C THR A 711 -3.74 -3.61 -35.44
N PHE A 712 -4.25 -3.51 -34.21
CA PHE A 712 -5.60 -3.90 -33.86
C PHE A 712 -6.66 -3.28 -34.79
N VAL A 713 -6.55 -1.97 -35.05
CA VAL A 713 -7.49 -1.25 -35.91
C VAL A 713 -7.47 -1.82 -37.34
N ARG A 714 -6.27 -2.06 -37.88
CA ARG A 714 -6.11 -2.62 -39.24
C ARG A 714 -6.65 -4.04 -39.33
N ASP A 715 -6.42 -4.87 -38.32
CA ASP A 715 -6.89 -6.25 -38.29
C ASP A 715 -8.43 -6.31 -38.27
N ARG A 716 -9.06 -5.44 -37.47
CA ARG A 716 -10.53 -5.31 -37.47
C ARG A 716 -11.06 -4.85 -38.81
N TRP A 717 -10.44 -3.84 -39.42
CA TRP A 717 -10.80 -3.40 -40.77
C TRP A 717 -10.61 -4.48 -41.83
N ALA A 718 -9.55 -5.29 -41.74
CA ALA A 718 -9.28 -6.41 -42.64
C ALA A 718 -10.30 -7.54 -42.46
N ALA A 719 -10.78 -7.76 -41.23
CA ALA A 719 -11.85 -8.69 -40.90
C ALA A 719 -13.26 -8.19 -41.30
N GLY A 720 -13.38 -7.00 -41.89
CA GLY A 720 -14.67 -6.41 -42.28
C GLY A 720 -15.46 -5.77 -41.13
N SER A 721 -14.83 -5.62 -39.96
CA SER A 721 -15.33 -4.83 -38.84
C SER A 721 -14.99 -3.35 -39.02
N GLU A 722 -15.67 -2.49 -38.26
CA GLU A 722 -15.28 -1.09 -38.09
C GLU A 722 -14.77 -0.83 -36.67
N VAL A 723 -13.87 0.13 -36.55
CA VAL A 723 -13.42 0.68 -35.28
C VAL A 723 -13.66 2.18 -35.34
N ASP A 724 -14.77 2.64 -34.77
CA ASP A 724 -15.03 4.07 -34.62
C ASP A 724 -14.11 4.64 -33.54
N THR A 725 -14.00 3.91 -32.42
CA THR A 725 -13.13 4.23 -31.29
C THR A 725 -12.63 2.95 -30.62
N PHE A 726 -11.49 3.03 -29.93
CA PHE A 726 -10.89 1.88 -29.23
C PHE A 726 -10.16 2.34 -27.97
N HIS A 727 -10.50 1.75 -26.82
CA HIS A 727 -9.82 1.97 -25.54
C HIS A 727 -8.57 1.08 -25.41
N SER A 728 -7.64 1.43 -24.52
CA SER A 728 -6.33 0.77 -24.39
C SER A 728 -5.45 0.91 -25.63
N PHE A 729 -5.62 2.00 -26.38
CA PHE A 729 -4.69 2.40 -27.43
C PHE A 729 -3.38 2.87 -26.79
N HIS A 730 -2.33 2.08 -26.98
CA HIS A 730 -1.00 2.43 -26.49
C HIS A 730 -0.28 3.30 -27.52
N TRP A 731 0.07 4.52 -27.11
CA TRP A 731 0.84 5.47 -27.91
C TRP A 731 2.31 5.07 -28.06
N GLY A 732 2.75 4.01 -27.39
CA GLY A 732 4.15 3.63 -27.32
C GLY A 732 4.40 2.30 -26.61
N ASP A 733 5.66 1.93 -26.52
CA ASP A 733 6.10 0.67 -25.93
C ASP A 733 6.32 0.79 -24.42
N VAL A 734 6.04 -0.29 -23.69
CA VAL A 734 6.36 -0.40 -22.27
C VAL A 734 7.88 -0.59 -22.11
N GLN A 735 8.56 0.41 -21.55
CA GLN A 735 9.99 0.35 -21.27
C GLN A 735 10.29 -0.33 -19.92
N GLU A 736 11.58 -0.58 -19.67
CA GLU A 736 12.08 -1.03 -18.36
C GLU A 736 11.62 -0.06 -17.27
N GLY A 737 10.84 -0.57 -16.30
CA GLY A 737 10.19 0.25 -15.27
C GLY A 737 8.68 0.52 -15.48
N GLY A 738 8.08 0.03 -16.57
CA GLY A 738 6.63 0.07 -16.77
C GLY A 738 6.08 1.41 -17.27
N PHE A 739 6.95 2.28 -17.79
CA PHE A 739 6.58 3.54 -18.43
C PHE A 739 6.32 3.34 -19.91
N PHE A 740 5.24 3.91 -20.43
CA PHE A 740 4.96 3.92 -21.87
C PHE A 740 5.74 5.06 -22.51
N ARG A 741 6.57 4.75 -23.52
CA ARG A 741 7.26 5.78 -24.30
C ARG A 741 6.84 5.68 -25.76
N PRO A 742 6.49 6.81 -26.39
CA PRO A 742 5.98 6.85 -27.74
C PRO A 742 7.02 6.26 -28.66
N HIS A 743 6.57 5.37 -29.53
CA HIS A 743 7.40 4.93 -30.63
C HIS A 743 7.60 6.12 -31.57
N GLU A 744 8.84 6.34 -32.07
CA GLU A 744 9.18 7.52 -32.88
C GLU A 744 8.26 7.74 -34.10
N ASN A 745 7.57 6.68 -34.56
CA ASN A 745 6.69 6.73 -35.72
C ASN A 745 5.19 6.69 -35.41
N ILE A 746 4.74 6.68 -34.15
CA ILE A 746 3.31 6.48 -33.83
C ILE A 746 2.40 7.53 -34.46
N VAL A 747 2.82 8.80 -34.46
CA VAL A 747 2.07 9.90 -35.08
C VAL A 747 1.96 9.68 -36.60
N ILE A 748 3.06 9.29 -37.25
CA ILE A 748 3.08 9.01 -38.69
C ILE A 748 2.15 7.82 -39.01
N GLU A 749 2.16 6.79 -38.18
CA GLU A 749 1.29 5.63 -38.35
C GLU A 749 -0.18 5.97 -38.17
N LEU A 750 -0.52 6.79 -37.17
CA LEU A 750 -1.88 7.27 -36.95
C LEU A 750 -2.34 8.16 -38.11
N GLN A 751 -1.49 9.07 -38.60
CA GLN A 751 -1.81 9.86 -39.79
C GLN A 751 -2.03 8.99 -41.03
N ARG A 752 -1.25 7.90 -41.21
CA ARG A 752 -1.49 6.91 -42.28
C ARG A 752 -2.84 6.20 -42.06
N LEU A 753 -3.11 5.75 -40.84
CA LEU A 753 -4.35 5.08 -40.47
C LEU A 753 -5.57 5.98 -40.73
N THR A 754 -5.48 7.27 -40.38
CA THR A 754 -6.52 8.27 -40.66
C THR A 754 -6.72 8.47 -42.17
N ARG A 755 -5.65 8.57 -42.97
CA ARG A 755 -5.77 8.63 -44.44
C ARG A 755 -6.42 7.37 -45.03
N ASP A 756 -6.10 6.20 -44.49
CA ASP A 756 -6.71 4.95 -44.92
C ASP A 756 -8.20 4.92 -44.54
N SER A 757 -8.58 5.44 -43.38
CA SER A 757 -9.98 5.63 -42.99
C SER A 757 -10.71 6.58 -43.96
N PHE A 758 -10.17 7.76 -44.28
CA PHE A 758 -10.76 8.66 -45.28
C PHE A 758 -11.10 7.94 -46.59
N LYS A 759 -10.15 7.14 -47.12
CA LYS A 759 -10.37 6.32 -48.31
C LYS A 759 -11.47 5.29 -48.13
N ARG A 760 -11.46 4.55 -47.01
CA ARG A 760 -12.48 3.53 -46.69
C ARG A 760 -13.88 4.14 -46.59
N GLN A 761 -13.97 5.34 -46.05
CA GLN A 761 -15.23 6.08 -45.88
C GLN A 761 -15.67 6.81 -47.16
N ASN A 762 -14.90 6.75 -48.25
CA ASN A 762 -15.10 7.53 -49.49
C ASN A 762 -15.19 9.05 -49.25
N ILE A 763 -14.40 9.56 -48.31
CA ILE A 763 -14.30 10.98 -47.98
C ILE A 763 -12.97 11.52 -48.50
N ILE A 764 -13.00 12.67 -49.16
CA ILE A 764 -11.78 13.35 -49.63
C ILE A 764 -11.05 13.88 -48.38
N PRO A 765 -9.78 13.46 -48.14
CA PRO A 765 -9.03 13.96 -47.00
C PRO A 765 -8.80 15.48 -47.14
N PRO A 766 -8.76 16.22 -46.02
CA PRO A 766 -8.44 17.64 -46.06
C PRO A 766 -7.03 17.85 -46.65
N SER A 767 -6.90 18.90 -47.47
CA SER A 767 -5.70 19.20 -48.26
C SER A 767 -4.53 19.69 -47.43
#